data_AF-A0A928JAX9-F1
#
_entry.id   AF-A0A928JAX9-F1
#
_cell.length_a   1.000
_cell.length_b   1.000
_cell.length_c   1.000
_cell.angle_alpha   90.00
_cell.angle_beta   90.00
_cell.angle_gamma   90.00
#
_symmetry.space_group_name_H-M   'P 1'
#
loop_
_entity.id
_entity.type
_entity.pdbx_description
1 polymer ?
#
loop_
_entity_poly.entity_id
_entity_poly.type
_entity_poly.pdbx_seq_one_letter_code
_entity_poly.pdbx_strand_id
1 'polypeptide(L)'
;KKLLTLVLTGAMLLSCAVSVFADDAGLALAEGSHLKVENGIVDMIDGAITVGELKANFAGAVDVAGKADDAAVCADDVVTAGGETAKAIIWGDASKDGKITLTDATRMLQSIAKWNVDISATAGDVDRNEKLTLADVSKLLQKLAKWSDISLGNVRLVYENKKIEAEHEDSTIDLTFVDMMYKHGREAGAYADYDAYAHKMKLAKNESESCQAIICSDADREGLSAEITPFVSEFGDAEMEAKLEWVLYYDHNMAWPIIKNDKTKETGYWRNTDEYVNWIGADIPEVLLSMAETFELEANLVQHLVITTTSTKDTPAGMYTSTLNIKEGDKVIKTAKIYAYVWDFTLPDAPYSASLFANAQYVADKGDGQSDKIDYYDMMLDQNLSSYILPYEITDPRADAYMSDPRVTAFVIAGGGRLYGDNMYGGMMDCSDEETVANYNKVMSNPEWAKKGLFYYTDEPFGERLRNVKMTWEYATELLGTTNIRNITPLAGNGDIIDETGKEVDYVAYIDPYINVWCPQSPAFQPLSEGGLWTPRRFQKIYGDFTDRAKAFKERGEEMWWYVCCAPEIPYANYFTWYQGVVVRLLSWQQYFNDVDGVLYYGIGVHWDKISKYKFNIYNGDGVLAFPGEFWGRTGPSPSWRLYQIRDGYDDFDYMKLAEELVGREAVMKIVTKVSSGMLNYTEDYRVLDACRDEIVQLILDNQK
;
A
#
# COMPACT_ATOMS: atom_id res chain seq x y z
N LYS A 1 17.86 -35.03 61.11
CA LYS A 1 17.34 -35.63 59.86
C LYS A 1 15.93 -35.08 59.68
N LYS A 2 15.55 -34.31 58.66
CA LYS A 2 16.15 -33.84 57.41
C LYS A 2 15.12 -32.82 56.87
N LEU A 3 15.59 -31.67 56.35
CA LEU A 3 15.17 -31.02 55.07
C LEU A 3 13.68 -30.67 54.81
N LEU A 4 13.26 -29.60 54.13
CA LEU A 4 13.92 -28.48 53.43
C LEU A 4 12.82 -27.44 53.07
N THR A 5 13.11 -26.16 53.31
CA THR A 5 12.79 -24.94 52.54
C THR A 5 11.55 -24.86 51.63
N LEU A 6 10.59 -23.96 51.94
CA LEU A 6 10.42 -22.65 51.26
C LEU A 6 9.21 -21.92 51.89
N VAL A 7 9.50 -20.98 52.78
CA VAL A 7 8.59 -19.91 53.21
C VAL A 7 9.37 -18.64 53.03
N LEU A 8 9.03 -17.84 52.02
CA LEU A 8 9.30 -16.41 51.98
C LEU A 8 8.47 -15.78 50.86
N THR A 9 7.97 -14.59 51.20
CA THR A 9 7.31 -13.56 50.37
C THR A 9 5.82 -13.73 50.06
N GLY A 10 5.01 -13.55 51.11
CA GLY A 10 3.64 -13.07 51.03
C GLY A 10 3.36 -12.11 52.19
N ALA A 11 3.32 -10.82 51.89
CA ALA A 11 2.64 -9.76 52.63
C ALA A 11 2.71 -9.77 54.18
N MET A 12 3.62 -8.96 54.74
CA MET A 12 3.33 -8.10 55.91
C MET A 12 4.57 -7.25 56.21
N LEU A 13 4.48 -5.95 55.94
CA LEU A 13 5.14 -4.88 56.72
C LEU A 13 4.56 -3.53 56.26
N LEU A 14 3.46 -3.13 56.89
CA LEU A 14 3.09 -1.72 57.03
C LEU A 14 3.98 -1.10 58.12
N SER A 15 4.37 0.16 57.91
CA SER A 15 4.92 1.11 58.89
C SER A 15 6.35 0.86 59.40
N CYS A 16 7.32 1.11 58.54
CA CYS A 16 8.48 1.92 58.90
C CYS A 16 8.59 3.03 57.86
N ALA A 17 8.27 4.26 58.25
CA ALA A 17 8.56 5.45 57.47
C ALA A 17 10.09 5.57 57.37
N VAL A 18 10.64 5.05 56.28
CA VAL A 18 11.92 5.52 55.76
C VAL A 18 11.54 6.70 54.88
N SER A 19 11.83 7.90 55.36
CA SER A 19 11.95 9.08 54.51
C SER A 19 13.01 8.79 53.46
N VAL A 20 12.59 8.25 52.32
CA VAL A 20 13.41 8.23 51.11
C VAL A 20 13.48 9.70 50.68
N PHE A 21 14.70 10.24 50.70
CA PHE A 21 14.98 11.57 50.18
C PHE A 21 14.44 11.64 48.75
N ALA A 22 13.60 12.65 48.48
CA ALA A 22 13.28 13.04 47.12
C ALA A 22 14.57 13.53 46.43
N ASP A 23 14.72 13.09 45.20
CA ASP A 23 15.34 13.76 44.06
C ASP A 23 16.81 14.17 44.19
N ASP A 24 17.68 13.30 43.68
CA ASP A 24 18.91 13.73 43.00
C ASP A 24 19.07 12.97 41.68
N ALA A 25 18.02 13.00 40.86
CA ALA A 25 18.07 12.48 39.49
C ALA A 25 18.80 13.47 38.54
N GLY A 26 19.28 14.63 39.04
CA GLY A 26 19.88 15.67 38.20
C GLY A 26 18.95 16.06 37.04
N LEU A 27 19.55 16.35 35.88
CA LEU A 27 18.82 16.56 34.63
C LEU A 27 18.54 15.24 33.87
N ALA A 28 18.41 14.10 34.56
CA ALA A 28 18.05 12.84 33.91
C ALA A 28 16.66 12.93 33.27
N LEU A 29 16.57 12.44 32.04
CA LEU A 29 15.34 12.42 31.27
C LEU A 29 14.42 11.27 31.71
N ALA A 30 13.12 11.50 31.60
CA ALA A 30 12.11 10.46 31.83
C ALA A 30 12.23 9.33 30.80
N GLU A 31 11.82 8.13 31.18
CA GLU A 31 11.72 7.01 30.24
C GLU A 31 10.79 7.37 29.08
N GLY A 32 11.26 7.20 27.83
CA GLY A 32 10.52 7.57 26.62
C GLY A 32 10.64 9.04 26.20
N SER A 33 11.42 9.86 26.90
CA SER A 33 11.72 11.23 26.48
C SER A 33 12.65 11.24 25.26
N HIS A 34 12.29 12.02 24.23
CA HIS A 34 13.10 12.23 23.02
C HIS A 34 14.15 13.35 23.18
N LEU A 35 14.09 14.09 24.28
CA LEU A 35 15.01 15.20 24.52
C LEU A 35 16.45 14.69 24.65
N LYS A 36 17.42 15.60 24.50
CA LYS A 36 18.83 15.31 24.79
C LYS A 36 19.40 16.37 25.73
N VAL A 37 20.08 15.91 26.78
CA VAL A 37 20.80 16.80 27.71
C VAL A 37 22.29 16.54 27.57
N GLU A 38 22.96 17.38 26.78
CA GLU A 38 24.39 17.26 26.50
C GLU A 38 25.01 18.64 26.43
N ASN A 39 26.29 18.78 26.79
CA ASN A 39 27.04 20.05 26.69
C ASN A 39 26.36 21.27 27.34
N GLY A 40 25.57 21.05 28.40
CA GLY A 40 24.86 22.11 29.12
C GLY A 40 23.67 22.70 28.36
N ILE A 41 23.12 21.98 27.38
CA ILE A 41 21.88 22.33 26.69
C ILE A 41 20.85 21.20 26.80
N VAL A 42 19.58 21.58 26.82
CA VAL A 42 18.43 20.70 26.58
C VAL A 42 18.03 20.93 25.12
N ASP A 43 18.27 19.93 24.29
CA ASP A 43 18.07 19.95 22.84
C ASP A 43 16.92 19.00 22.42
N MET A 44 16.64 18.92 21.12
CA MET A 44 15.54 18.19 20.50
C MET A 44 14.15 18.71 20.87
N ILE A 45 14.04 19.97 21.34
CA ILE A 45 12.74 20.59 21.62
C ILE A 45 12.08 21.02 20.31
N ASP A 46 10.92 20.44 20.01
CA ASP A 46 10.21 20.66 18.76
C ASP A 46 9.18 21.79 18.83
N GLY A 47 9.61 22.96 18.35
CA GLY A 47 8.76 24.14 18.30
C GLY A 47 8.52 24.76 19.67
N ALA A 48 7.42 25.51 19.78
CA ALA A 48 7.04 26.17 21.03
C ALA A 48 6.51 25.13 22.03
N ILE A 49 7.03 25.17 23.26
CA ILE A 49 6.66 24.27 24.35
C ILE A 49 6.38 25.09 25.63
N THR A 50 5.49 24.59 26.47
CA THR A 50 5.25 25.13 27.81
C THR A 50 6.24 24.55 28.83
N VAL A 51 6.42 25.25 29.95
CA VAL A 51 7.26 24.78 31.06
C VAL A 51 6.76 23.45 31.62
N GLY A 52 5.44 23.25 31.71
CA GLY A 52 4.84 22.00 32.18
C GLY A 52 5.13 20.83 31.25
N GLU A 53 5.01 21.03 29.93
CA GLU A 53 5.36 20.02 28.92
C GLU A 53 6.86 19.69 28.94
N LEU A 54 7.73 20.70 29.05
CA LEU A 54 9.17 20.46 29.16
C LEU A 54 9.50 19.67 30.44
N LYS A 55 8.92 20.03 31.59
CA LYS A 55 9.13 19.33 32.86
C LYS A 55 8.73 17.86 32.80
N ALA A 56 7.67 17.51 32.07
CA ALA A 56 7.21 16.13 31.93
C ALA A 56 8.24 15.19 31.27
N ASN A 57 9.24 15.74 30.59
CA ASN A 57 10.31 14.99 29.93
C ASN A 57 11.49 14.62 30.86
N PHE A 58 11.45 15.00 32.14
CA PHE A 58 12.49 14.71 33.13
C PHE A 58 12.03 13.69 34.16
N ALA A 59 12.94 12.82 34.62
CA ALA A 59 12.64 11.76 35.57
C ALA A 59 12.36 12.27 37.00
N GLY A 60 12.78 13.50 37.30
CA GLY A 60 12.60 14.15 38.60
C GLY A 60 12.14 15.60 38.46
N ALA A 61 11.93 16.28 39.60
CA ALA A 61 11.49 17.67 39.59
C ALA A 61 12.58 18.61 39.04
N VAL A 62 12.22 19.41 38.03
CA VAL A 62 13.09 20.45 37.45
C VAL A 62 12.46 21.83 37.55
N ASP A 63 13.29 22.87 37.70
CA ASP A 63 12.90 24.27 37.59
C ASP A 63 13.31 24.82 36.22
N VAL A 64 12.45 25.62 35.59
CA VAL A 64 12.73 26.25 34.29
C VAL A 64 12.65 27.75 34.46
N ALA A 65 13.80 28.37 34.70
CA ALA A 65 13.97 29.82 34.91
C ALA A 65 12.98 30.45 35.93
N GLY A 66 12.51 29.69 36.92
CA GLY A 66 11.48 30.12 37.88
C GLY A 66 10.10 30.43 37.28
N LYS A 67 9.80 29.94 36.08
CA LYS A 67 8.54 30.19 35.37
C LYS A 67 7.42 29.22 35.82
N ALA A 68 6.18 29.68 35.68
CA ALA A 68 4.98 28.85 35.91
C ALA A 68 4.79 27.81 34.78
N ASP A 69 4.07 26.73 35.06
CA ASP A 69 3.94 25.59 34.13
C ASP A 69 3.23 25.95 32.81
N ASP A 70 2.36 26.95 32.81
CA ASP A 70 1.65 27.46 31.62
C ASP A 70 2.45 28.50 30.81
N ALA A 71 3.62 28.90 31.30
CA ALA A 71 4.49 29.83 30.60
C ALA A 71 5.23 29.15 29.44
N ALA A 72 5.52 29.91 28.38
CA ALA A 72 6.37 29.44 27.29
C ALA A 72 7.84 29.32 27.74
N VAL A 73 8.48 28.24 27.28
CA VAL A 73 9.93 28.09 27.34
C VAL A 73 10.54 28.91 26.20
N CYS A 74 11.47 29.79 26.55
CA CYS A 74 12.21 30.62 25.61
C CYS A 74 13.57 29.98 25.33
N ALA A 75 14.14 30.25 24.16
CA ALA A 75 15.54 29.94 23.92
C ALA A 75 16.45 30.57 24.99
N ASP A 76 17.44 29.79 25.45
CA ASP A 76 18.39 30.11 26.53
C ASP A 76 17.81 30.11 27.96
N ASP A 77 16.54 29.75 28.18
CA ASP A 77 16.00 29.55 29.53
C ASP A 77 16.79 28.47 30.28
N VAL A 78 17.12 28.74 31.54
CA VAL A 78 17.92 27.82 32.37
C VAL A 78 17.02 26.77 33.02
N VAL A 79 17.24 25.51 32.69
CA VAL A 79 16.67 24.32 33.34
C VAL A 79 17.61 23.87 34.45
N THR A 80 17.10 23.71 35.67
CA THR A 80 17.89 23.37 36.86
C THR A 80 17.28 22.19 37.61
N ALA A 81 18.10 21.20 37.97
CA ALA A 81 17.70 20.05 38.79
C ALA A 81 18.91 19.45 39.52
N GLY A 82 18.78 19.11 40.81
CA GLY A 82 19.89 18.50 41.58
C GLY A 82 21.18 19.34 41.66
N GLY A 83 21.14 20.64 41.32
CA GLY A 83 22.34 21.49 41.21
C GLY A 83 23.02 21.46 39.84
N GLU A 84 22.53 20.63 38.90
CA GLU A 84 22.89 20.68 37.49
C GLU A 84 22.07 21.76 36.75
N THR A 85 22.67 22.37 35.73
CA THR A 85 22.01 23.41 34.92
C THR A 85 22.25 23.16 33.43
N ALA A 86 21.21 23.32 32.62
CA ALA A 86 21.30 23.33 31.16
C ALA A 86 20.42 24.45 30.59
N LYS A 87 20.68 24.87 29.36
CA LYS A 87 19.83 25.84 28.65
C LYS A 87 18.89 25.15 27.67
N ALA A 88 17.61 25.49 27.68
CA ALA A 88 16.68 25.05 26.66
C ALA A 88 17.00 25.70 25.31
N ILE A 89 17.12 24.89 24.27
CA ILE A 89 17.30 25.37 22.89
C ILE A 89 16.00 25.14 22.12
N ILE A 90 15.35 26.26 21.78
CA ILE A 90 14.16 26.27 20.92
C ILE A 90 14.61 26.72 19.53
N TRP A 91 14.89 25.78 18.62
CA TRP A 91 15.43 26.12 17.30
C TRP A 91 14.48 27.03 16.53
N GLY A 92 14.99 28.17 16.06
CA GLY A 92 14.22 29.22 15.40
C GLY A 92 13.69 30.32 16.31
N ASP A 93 13.65 30.15 17.64
CA ASP A 93 13.35 31.23 18.60
C ASP A 93 14.61 32.07 18.87
N ALA A 94 15.08 32.75 17.83
CA ALA A 94 16.26 33.60 17.95
C ALA A 94 15.99 34.81 18.86
N SER A 95 14.74 35.26 18.94
CA SER A 95 14.32 36.43 19.73
C SER A 95 14.13 36.16 21.23
N LYS A 96 14.15 34.90 21.65
CA LYS A 96 13.95 34.42 23.04
C LYS A 96 12.56 34.78 23.58
N ASP A 97 11.54 34.76 22.73
CA ASP A 97 10.17 35.08 23.10
C ASP A 97 9.26 33.84 23.22
N GLY A 98 9.82 32.65 23.02
CA GLY A 98 9.11 31.37 23.07
C GLY A 98 8.24 31.12 21.85
N LYS A 99 8.42 31.89 20.77
CA LYS A 99 7.68 31.74 19.51
C LYS A 99 8.65 31.72 18.34
N ILE A 100 8.23 31.04 17.28
CA ILE A 100 8.97 30.98 16.02
C ILE A 100 8.18 31.80 14.99
N THR A 101 8.67 33.00 14.69
CA THR A 101 7.94 34.01 13.89
C THR A 101 8.86 34.80 12.97
N LEU A 102 8.28 35.73 12.20
CA LEU A 102 9.06 36.70 11.41
C LEU A 102 9.93 37.63 12.29
N THR A 103 9.62 37.76 13.59
CA THR A 103 10.46 38.51 14.53
C THR A 103 11.84 37.89 14.64
N ASP A 104 11.92 36.56 14.68
CA ASP A 104 13.17 35.82 14.79
C ASP A 104 14.02 35.99 13.54
N ALA A 105 13.42 35.80 12.36
CA ALA A 105 14.09 36.05 11.08
C ALA A 105 14.62 37.49 11.00
N THR A 106 13.87 38.47 11.50
CA THR A 106 14.29 39.88 11.56
C THR A 106 15.47 40.07 12.50
N ARG A 107 15.45 39.47 13.69
CA ARG A 107 16.55 39.55 14.67
C ARG A 107 17.82 38.90 14.15
N MET A 108 17.71 37.75 13.50
CA MET A 108 18.82 37.07 12.84
C MET A 108 19.46 37.97 11.78
N LEU A 109 18.66 38.58 10.89
CA LEU A 109 19.14 39.52 9.87
C LEU A 109 19.85 40.73 10.49
N GLN A 110 19.30 41.30 11.56
CA GLN A 110 19.92 42.43 12.28
C GLN A 110 21.27 42.03 12.89
N SER A 111 21.36 40.85 13.51
CA SER A 111 22.60 40.31 14.06
C SER A 111 23.66 40.08 12.97
N ILE A 112 23.28 39.47 11.84
CA ILE A 112 24.15 39.27 10.66
C ILE A 112 24.64 40.61 10.11
N ALA A 113 23.78 41.63 10.10
CA ALA A 113 24.12 43.00 9.73
C ALA A 113 24.94 43.76 10.79
N LYS A 114 25.36 43.08 11.87
CA LYS A 114 26.16 43.60 12.99
C LYS A 114 25.47 44.70 13.79
N TRP A 115 24.14 44.69 13.86
CA TRP A 115 23.40 45.56 14.77
C TRP A 115 23.54 45.03 16.20
N ASN A 116 23.50 45.92 17.19
CA ASN A 116 23.52 45.52 18.60
C ASN A 116 22.11 45.07 19.01
N VAL A 117 21.84 43.77 18.91
CA VAL A 117 20.55 43.14 19.26
C VAL A 117 20.80 41.97 20.22
N ASP A 118 19.93 41.84 21.24
CA ASP A 118 19.86 40.61 22.05
C ASP A 118 19.19 39.51 21.20
N ILE A 119 19.84 38.35 21.13
CA ILE A 119 19.48 37.20 20.30
C ILE A 119 20.11 35.93 20.89
N SER A 120 19.46 34.77 20.73
CA SER A 120 20.12 33.48 20.90
C SER A 120 20.74 33.08 19.57
N ALA A 121 22.07 33.22 19.46
CA ALA A 121 22.78 32.84 18.24
C ALA A 121 22.72 31.32 18.01
N THR A 122 22.70 30.53 19.09
CA THR A 122 22.54 29.08 19.03
C THR A 122 21.17 28.70 18.49
N ALA A 123 20.07 29.21 19.06
CA ALA A 123 18.74 28.93 18.54
C ALA A 123 18.53 29.43 17.09
N GLY A 124 19.26 30.49 16.69
CA GLY A 124 19.24 31.01 15.33
C GLY A 124 20.06 30.20 14.32
N ASP A 125 21.02 29.38 14.74
CA ASP A 125 21.86 28.51 13.88
C ASP A 125 21.10 27.24 13.48
N VAL A 126 19.96 27.40 12.80
CA VAL A 126 18.98 26.34 12.52
C VAL A 126 19.47 25.27 11.53
N ASP A 127 20.62 25.45 10.90
CA ASP A 127 21.30 24.40 10.13
C ASP A 127 22.47 23.73 10.88
N ARG A 128 22.86 24.28 12.05
CA ARG A 128 23.87 23.75 12.98
C ARG A 128 25.27 23.68 12.41
N ASN A 129 25.62 24.66 11.58
CA ASN A 129 26.97 24.79 11.05
C ASN A 129 27.90 25.63 11.97
N GLU A 130 27.43 25.95 13.17
CA GLU A 130 28.05 26.81 14.19
C GLU A 130 28.12 28.30 13.78
N LYS A 131 27.37 28.70 12.75
CA LYS A 131 27.36 30.07 12.24
C LYS A 131 25.95 30.50 11.88
N LEU A 132 25.52 31.57 12.52
CA LEU A 132 24.32 32.30 12.09
C LEU A 132 24.57 33.03 10.76
N THR A 133 23.96 32.56 9.68
CA THR A 133 24.09 33.06 8.31
C THR A 133 22.74 33.35 7.64
N LEU A 134 22.77 33.81 6.38
CA LEU A 134 21.56 33.97 5.58
C LEU A 134 20.89 32.62 5.22
N ALA A 135 21.64 31.51 5.24
CA ALA A 135 21.08 30.18 5.02
C ALA A 135 20.07 29.82 6.13
N ASP A 136 20.42 30.12 7.38
CA ASP A 136 19.55 29.94 8.54
C ASP A 136 18.25 30.75 8.43
N VAL A 137 18.37 32.02 8.04
CA VAL A 137 17.20 32.89 7.82
C VAL A 137 16.31 32.31 6.73
N SER A 138 16.89 31.83 5.63
CA SER A 138 16.13 31.19 4.54
C SER A 138 15.38 29.96 5.03
N LYS A 139 16.04 29.08 5.79
CA LYS A 139 15.46 27.85 6.34
C LYS A 139 14.30 28.15 7.31
N LEU A 140 14.47 29.13 8.19
CA LEU A 140 13.41 29.60 9.08
C LEU A 140 12.20 30.15 8.29
N LEU A 141 12.43 30.94 7.24
CA LEU A 141 11.34 31.48 6.41
C LEU A 141 10.60 30.38 5.66
N GLN A 142 11.29 29.34 5.17
CA GLN A 142 10.66 28.17 4.56
C GLN A 142 9.76 27.42 5.56
N LYS A 143 10.21 27.27 6.82
CA LYS A 143 9.38 26.69 7.89
C LYS A 143 8.12 27.52 8.13
N LEU A 144 8.25 28.85 8.22
CA LEU A 144 7.12 29.76 8.41
C LEU A 144 6.15 29.76 7.22
N ALA A 145 6.64 29.45 6.03
CA ALA A 145 5.85 29.24 4.83
C ALA A 145 5.21 27.84 4.74
N LYS A 146 5.31 27.02 5.80
CA LYS A 146 4.75 25.66 5.92
C LYS A 146 5.27 24.67 4.88
N TRP A 147 6.53 24.78 4.48
CA TRP A 147 7.16 23.71 3.69
C TRP A 147 7.28 22.44 4.55
N SER A 148 6.85 21.30 4.02
CA SER A 148 6.71 20.03 4.76
C SER A 148 8.05 19.45 5.23
N ASP A 149 9.12 19.66 4.47
CA ASP A 149 10.42 19.02 4.67
C ASP A 149 11.44 19.97 5.36
N ILE A 150 10.97 20.83 6.28
CA ILE A 150 11.83 21.77 7.02
C ILE A 150 11.91 21.41 8.51
N SER A 151 13.12 21.06 8.94
CA SER A 151 13.53 20.91 10.33
C SER A 151 14.41 22.08 10.76
N LEU A 152 14.10 22.72 11.89
CA LEU A 152 14.98 23.73 12.49
C LEU A 152 15.86 23.00 13.51
N GLY A 153 17.17 23.09 13.35
CA GLY A 153 18.11 22.33 14.17
C GLY A 153 18.17 20.85 13.80
N ASN A 154 18.30 20.01 14.82
CA ASN A 154 18.36 18.54 14.69
C ASN A 154 17.07 17.87 15.14
N VAL A 155 16.00 18.66 15.29
CA VAL A 155 14.81 18.22 15.99
C VAL A 155 14.06 17.17 15.20
N ARG A 156 14.04 17.35 13.87
CA ARG A 156 13.37 16.44 12.95
C ARG A 156 14.28 15.91 11.86
N LEU A 157 14.10 14.64 11.47
CA LEU A 157 14.77 14.08 10.29
C LEU A 157 14.20 14.75 9.03
N VAL A 158 15.09 15.04 8.06
CA VAL A 158 14.71 15.61 6.76
C VAL A 158 15.16 14.68 5.66
N TYR A 159 14.33 14.53 4.62
CA TYR A 159 14.71 13.82 3.41
C TYR A 159 15.83 14.58 2.68
N GLU A 160 16.93 13.89 2.43
CA GLU A 160 18.06 14.42 1.66
C GLU A 160 18.35 13.48 0.49
N ASN A 161 18.18 13.95 -0.74
CA ASN A 161 18.66 13.25 -1.93
C ASN A 161 20.19 13.46 -2.07
N LYS A 162 20.97 12.77 -1.22
CA LYS A 162 22.41 12.97 -1.12
C LYS A 162 23.16 11.64 -1.24
N LYS A 163 24.17 11.61 -2.12
CA LYS A 163 25.11 10.50 -2.22
C LYS A 163 25.91 10.36 -0.92
N ILE A 164 26.01 9.14 -0.42
CA ILE A 164 26.84 8.77 0.73
C ILE A 164 27.86 7.75 0.25
N GLU A 165 29.13 7.97 0.59
CA GLU A 165 30.20 7.03 0.29
C GLU A 165 30.32 6.00 1.42
N ALA A 166 30.43 4.73 1.07
CA ALA A 166 30.71 3.67 2.01
C ALA A 166 32.18 3.73 2.49
N GLU A 167 32.48 3.09 3.63
CA GLU A 167 33.86 2.99 4.16
C GLU A 167 34.83 2.37 3.15
N HIS A 168 34.35 1.40 2.37
CA HIS A 168 35.09 0.76 1.28
C HIS A 168 34.43 1.01 -0.07
N GLU A 169 33.99 2.26 -0.32
CA GLU A 169 33.29 2.69 -1.53
C GLU A 169 33.90 2.09 -2.82
N ASP A 170 33.07 1.39 -3.57
CA ASP A 170 33.44 0.81 -4.86
C ASP A 170 32.87 1.65 -6.00
N SER A 171 33.69 2.47 -6.64
CA SER A 171 33.23 3.37 -7.70
C SER A 171 32.74 2.66 -8.98
N THR A 172 32.91 1.34 -9.12
CA THR A 172 32.43 0.59 -10.30
C THR A 172 31.03 0.00 -10.12
N ILE A 173 30.43 0.17 -8.93
CA ILE A 173 29.04 -0.19 -8.67
C ILE A 173 28.22 1.08 -8.53
N ASP A 174 27.16 1.17 -9.32
CA ASP A 174 26.18 2.24 -9.22
C ASP A 174 24.97 1.76 -8.42
N LEU A 175 24.39 2.67 -7.65
CA LEU A 175 23.19 2.46 -6.86
C LEU A 175 22.30 3.70 -6.97
N THR A 176 21.07 3.51 -7.44
CA THR A 176 20.06 4.57 -7.60
C THR A 176 18.69 4.05 -7.17
N PHE A 177 17.72 4.95 -7.01
CA PHE A 177 16.35 4.60 -6.66
C PHE A 177 15.35 4.97 -7.73
N VAL A 178 14.34 4.11 -7.90
CA VAL A 178 13.17 4.38 -8.74
C VAL A 178 11.88 4.10 -7.98
N ASP A 179 10.82 4.77 -8.41
CA ASP A 179 9.49 4.61 -7.85
C ASP A 179 8.94 3.19 -8.08
N MET A 180 8.16 2.64 -7.13
CA MET A 180 7.53 1.33 -7.29
C MET A 180 6.54 1.25 -8.44
N MET A 181 5.98 2.36 -8.91
CA MET A 181 5.08 2.35 -10.06
C MET A 181 5.81 2.31 -11.40
N TYR A 182 7.14 2.47 -11.41
CA TYR A 182 7.95 2.45 -12.61
C TYR A 182 8.60 1.07 -12.80
N LYS A 183 8.07 0.31 -13.76
CA LYS A 183 8.59 -1.01 -14.14
C LYS A 183 9.61 -0.86 -15.26
N HIS A 184 10.80 -1.42 -15.10
CA HIS A 184 11.87 -1.27 -16.08
C HIS A 184 12.68 -2.55 -16.28
N GLY A 185 13.15 -2.81 -17.51
CA GLY A 185 13.96 -3.99 -17.85
C GLY A 185 15.40 -3.96 -17.31
N ARG A 186 16.18 -5.00 -17.67
CA ARG A 186 17.53 -5.27 -17.14
C ARG A 186 18.65 -4.37 -17.66
N GLU A 187 18.49 -3.62 -18.75
CA GLU A 187 19.62 -2.87 -19.34
C GLU A 187 20.04 -1.66 -18.48
N ALA A 188 21.32 -1.58 -18.07
CA ALA A 188 21.83 -0.53 -17.17
C ALA A 188 21.78 0.88 -17.77
N GLY A 189 21.96 1.01 -19.09
CA GLY A 189 21.98 2.32 -19.76
C GLY A 189 20.71 3.15 -19.59
N ALA A 190 19.59 2.51 -19.25
CA ALA A 190 18.32 3.20 -19.03
C ALA A 190 18.19 3.88 -17.66
N TYR A 191 19.12 3.62 -16.73
CA TYR A 191 19.13 4.22 -15.38
C TYR A 191 20.22 5.28 -15.22
N ALA A 192 21.05 5.49 -16.24
CA ALA A 192 22.21 6.39 -16.18
C ALA A 192 21.84 7.85 -15.87
N ASP A 193 20.60 8.26 -16.17
CA ASP A 193 20.10 9.62 -15.95
C ASP A 193 19.30 9.77 -14.63
N TYR A 194 19.10 8.70 -13.86
CA TYR A 194 18.40 8.74 -12.57
C TYR A 194 19.34 9.19 -11.44
N ASP A 195 19.31 10.48 -11.13
CA ASP A 195 20.10 11.12 -10.06
C ASP A 195 19.39 11.03 -8.68
N ALA A 196 18.98 9.82 -8.30
CA ALA A 196 18.27 9.55 -7.04
C ALA A 196 19.15 8.69 -6.11
N TYR A 197 19.83 9.35 -5.18
CA TYR A 197 20.71 8.72 -4.18
C TYR A 197 19.99 8.26 -2.92
N ALA A 198 18.76 8.72 -2.72
CA ALA A 198 17.88 8.33 -1.63
C ALA A 198 16.42 8.38 -2.08
N HIS A 199 15.58 7.58 -1.44
CA HIS A 199 14.14 7.54 -1.71
C HIS A 199 13.32 7.87 -0.45
N LYS A 200 12.16 8.51 -0.63
CA LYS A 200 11.19 8.81 0.43
C LYS A 200 9.88 8.08 0.15
N MET A 201 9.66 6.97 0.85
CA MET A 201 8.35 6.34 0.95
C MET A 201 7.43 7.20 1.81
N LYS A 202 6.13 7.19 1.52
CA LYS A 202 5.12 7.92 2.29
C LYS A 202 3.94 6.97 2.52
N LEU A 203 3.54 6.78 3.77
CA LEU A 203 2.53 5.81 4.16
C LEU A 203 1.73 6.29 5.37
N ALA A 204 0.49 5.85 5.52
CA ALA A 204 -0.34 6.04 6.69
C ALA A 204 0.08 5.08 7.81
N LYS A 205 -0.57 5.17 8.97
CA LYS A 205 -0.52 4.12 9.99
C LYS A 205 -1.35 2.92 9.52
N ASN A 206 -0.88 1.70 9.79
CA ASN A 206 -1.50 0.45 9.35
C ASN A 206 -1.40 0.21 7.83
N GLU A 207 -0.25 0.55 7.23
CA GLU A 207 -0.01 0.42 5.79
C GLU A 207 1.40 -0.12 5.52
N SER A 208 1.58 -0.77 4.37
CA SER A 208 2.90 -1.12 3.84
C SER A 208 3.22 -0.27 2.62
N GLU A 209 4.45 0.23 2.52
CA GLU A 209 4.92 0.96 1.34
C GLU A 209 6.29 0.43 0.92
N SER A 210 6.56 0.47 -0.39
CA SER A 210 7.76 -0.13 -0.98
C SER A 210 8.52 0.88 -1.86
N CYS A 211 9.81 0.63 -2.10
CA CYS A 211 10.62 1.33 -3.10
C CYS A 211 11.59 0.37 -3.81
N GLN A 212 12.10 0.79 -4.97
CA GLN A 212 13.06 0.01 -5.75
C GLN A 212 14.45 0.64 -5.68
N ALA A 213 15.43 -0.11 -5.19
CA ALA A 213 16.85 0.19 -5.34
C ALA A 213 17.40 -0.57 -6.57
N ILE A 214 18.12 0.13 -7.42
CA ILE A 214 18.67 -0.38 -8.67
C ILE A 214 20.18 -0.40 -8.54
N ILE A 215 20.78 -1.57 -8.78
CA ILE A 215 22.22 -1.77 -8.64
C ILE A 215 22.78 -2.34 -9.94
N CYS A 216 23.90 -1.79 -10.43
CA CYS A 216 24.60 -2.32 -11.59
C CYS A 216 26.11 -2.12 -11.51
N SER A 217 26.83 -2.85 -12.36
CA SER A 217 28.26 -2.68 -12.58
C SER A 217 28.60 -2.89 -14.05
N ASP A 218 29.70 -2.31 -14.52
CA ASP A 218 30.22 -2.49 -15.88
C ASP A 218 30.95 -3.84 -16.07
N ALA A 219 31.17 -4.58 -14.98
CA ALA A 219 31.80 -5.89 -14.94
C ALA A 219 30.99 -6.88 -14.07
N ASP A 220 31.20 -8.17 -14.30
CA ASP A 220 30.59 -9.22 -13.49
C ASP A 220 31.09 -9.14 -12.05
N ARG A 221 30.16 -9.28 -11.09
CA ARG A 221 30.45 -9.31 -9.65
C ARG A 221 29.78 -10.53 -9.01
N GLU A 222 30.54 -11.25 -8.19
CA GLU A 222 30.06 -12.44 -7.48
C GLU A 222 30.22 -12.27 -5.97
N GLY A 223 29.43 -13.02 -5.19
CA GLY A 223 29.57 -13.06 -3.73
C GLY A 223 29.17 -11.77 -3.02
N LEU A 224 28.37 -10.92 -3.65
CA LEU A 224 27.82 -9.72 -3.02
C LEU A 224 26.69 -10.09 -2.06
N SER A 225 26.49 -9.30 -1.01
CA SER A 225 25.31 -9.40 -0.15
C SER A 225 24.70 -8.02 0.08
N ALA A 226 23.42 -7.99 0.47
CA ALA A 226 22.71 -6.76 0.77
C ALA A 226 22.05 -6.85 2.15
N GLU A 227 22.11 -5.76 2.89
CA GLU A 227 21.55 -5.64 4.23
C GLU A 227 20.79 -4.32 4.34
N ILE A 228 19.63 -4.37 4.98
CA ILE A 228 18.82 -3.19 5.31
C ILE A 228 18.68 -3.12 6.84
N THR A 229 18.89 -1.94 7.43
CA THR A 229 18.61 -1.73 8.85
C THR A 229 17.11 -1.55 9.08
N PRO A 230 16.59 -1.72 10.30
CA PRO A 230 15.25 -1.23 10.63
C PRO A 230 15.09 0.26 10.28
N PHE A 231 13.86 0.68 10.03
CA PHE A 231 13.51 2.10 9.92
C PHE A 231 13.39 2.68 11.31
N VAL A 232 14.26 3.61 11.67
CA VAL A 232 14.31 4.23 13.00
C VAL A 232 13.69 5.62 12.92
N SER A 233 12.82 5.95 13.87
CA SER A 233 12.17 7.26 13.96
C SER A 233 13.20 8.38 14.12
N GLU A 234 12.79 9.61 13.81
CA GLU A 234 13.62 10.79 13.99
C GLU A 234 14.12 11.03 15.41
N PHE A 235 13.45 10.44 16.40
CA PHE A 235 13.81 10.50 17.80
C PHE A 235 14.49 9.24 18.32
N GLY A 236 14.53 8.15 17.54
CA GLY A 236 15.09 6.86 17.96
C GLY A 236 14.25 6.12 19.00
N ASP A 237 12.99 6.51 19.18
CA ASP A 237 12.04 5.98 20.15
C ASP A 237 11.06 4.95 19.54
N ALA A 238 11.04 4.81 18.21
CA ALA A 238 10.24 3.83 17.50
C ALA A 238 11.01 3.24 16.31
N GLU A 239 10.70 1.98 15.99
CA GLU A 239 11.24 1.27 14.84
C GLU A 239 10.12 0.64 14.01
N MET A 240 10.29 0.62 12.70
CA MET A 240 9.50 -0.19 11.77
C MET A 240 10.39 -1.23 11.10
N GLU A 241 9.82 -2.41 10.87
CA GLU A 241 10.52 -3.49 10.19
C GLU A 241 10.87 -3.10 8.74
N ALA A 242 11.99 -3.61 8.26
CA ALA A 242 12.43 -3.46 6.88
C ALA A 242 12.56 -4.83 6.24
N LYS A 243 11.79 -5.07 5.18
CA LYS A 243 11.86 -6.27 4.35
C LYS A 243 12.68 -5.96 3.11
N LEU A 244 13.68 -6.81 2.84
CA LEU A 244 14.51 -6.72 1.64
C LEU A 244 14.26 -7.94 0.74
N GLU A 245 13.91 -7.64 -0.51
CA GLU A 245 13.64 -8.63 -1.54
C GLU A 245 14.50 -8.35 -2.76
N TRP A 246 14.90 -9.38 -3.48
CA TRP A 246 15.54 -9.25 -4.78
C TRP A 246 14.55 -9.67 -5.86
N VAL A 247 14.55 -8.92 -6.96
CA VAL A 247 13.61 -9.14 -8.05
C VAL A 247 14.21 -10.07 -9.07
N LEU A 248 13.46 -11.08 -9.48
CA LEU A 248 13.81 -11.90 -10.62
C LEU A 248 13.15 -11.40 -11.89
N TYR A 249 13.94 -11.50 -12.95
CA TYR A 249 13.54 -11.14 -14.30
C TYR A 249 13.10 -12.35 -15.09
N TYR A 250 12.11 -12.13 -15.93
CA TYR A 250 11.54 -13.14 -16.80
C TYR A 250 11.64 -12.74 -18.26
N ASP A 251 12.10 -13.67 -19.10
CA ASP A 251 11.98 -13.54 -20.55
C ASP A 251 10.49 -13.61 -20.92
N HIS A 252 9.98 -12.50 -21.45
CA HIS A 252 8.62 -12.40 -21.91
C HIS A 252 8.54 -12.46 -23.43
N ASN A 253 8.11 -13.62 -23.94
CA ASN A 253 8.02 -13.89 -25.38
C ASN A 253 6.76 -13.33 -26.04
N MET A 254 5.90 -12.61 -25.31
CA MET A 254 4.58 -12.19 -25.77
C MET A 254 4.43 -10.67 -25.61
N ALA A 255 4.28 -9.99 -26.75
CA ALA A 255 3.81 -8.63 -26.81
C ALA A 255 2.56 -8.60 -27.69
N TRP A 256 1.63 -7.70 -27.39
CA TRP A 256 0.49 -7.44 -28.26
C TRP A 256 0.94 -6.68 -29.51
N PRO A 257 0.49 -7.03 -30.72
CA PRO A 257 0.60 -6.14 -31.86
C PRO A 257 -0.31 -4.93 -31.60
N ILE A 258 0.27 -3.75 -31.39
CA ILE A 258 -0.52 -2.52 -31.43
C ILE A 258 -0.88 -2.31 -32.90
N ILE A 259 -2.15 -2.50 -33.25
CA ILE A 259 -2.69 -1.97 -34.50
C ILE A 259 -2.79 -0.44 -34.32
N LYS A 260 -1.73 0.29 -34.66
CA LYS A 260 -1.81 1.74 -34.79
C LYS A 260 -2.66 2.07 -36.02
N ASN A 261 -3.84 2.63 -35.80
CA ASN A 261 -4.65 3.23 -36.86
C ASN A 261 -4.05 4.58 -37.26
N ASP A 262 -2.93 4.57 -37.98
CA ASP A 262 -2.30 5.80 -38.43
C ASP A 262 -2.98 6.34 -39.70
N LYS A 263 -3.58 7.53 -39.61
CA LYS A 263 -4.15 8.23 -40.78
C LYS A 263 -3.02 8.87 -41.57
N THR A 264 -2.35 8.10 -42.43
CA THR A 264 -1.44 8.72 -43.41
C THR A 264 -2.25 9.48 -44.47
N LYS A 265 -1.94 10.76 -44.66
CA LYS A 265 -2.66 11.70 -45.56
C LYS A 265 -2.65 11.30 -47.04
N GLU A 266 -1.88 10.28 -47.44
CA GLU A 266 -1.51 10.03 -48.83
C GLU A 266 -2.24 8.87 -49.51
N THR A 267 -2.90 7.97 -48.77
CA THR A 267 -3.53 6.79 -49.41
C THR A 267 -4.99 6.53 -49.04
N GLY A 268 -5.53 7.18 -48.01
CA GLY A 268 -6.94 7.04 -47.64
C GLY A 268 -7.36 5.64 -47.14
N TYR A 269 -6.41 4.74 -46.89
CA TYR A 269 -6.64 3.41 -46.32
C TYR A 269 -5.92 3.28 -44.97
N TRP A 270 -6.59 2.59 -44.03
CA TRP A 270 -5.99 2.16 -42.77
C TRP A 270 -4.93 1.08 -43.06
N ARG A 271 -3.71 1.25 -42.55
CA ARG A 271 -2.70 0.18 -42.53
C ARG A 271 -2.63 -0.39 -41.12
N ASN A 272 -2.74 -1.70 -40.98
CA ASN A 272 -2.28 -2.39 -39.78
C ASN A 272 -0.75 -2.43 -39.84
N THR A 273 -0.07 -1.82 -38.89
CA THR A 273 1.36 -2.05 -38.65
C THR A 273 1.48 -3.01 -37.47
N ASP A 274 2.13 -4.15 -37.66
CA ASP A 274 2.47 -5.06 -36.57
C ASP A 274 3.64 -4.44 -35.77
N GLU A 275 3.36 -3.51 -34.86
CA GLU A 275 4.34 -3.03 -33.87
C GLU A 275 4.04 -3.72 -32.53
N TYR A 276 4.94 -4.61 -32.12
CA TYR A 276 4.97 -5.11 -30.75
C TYR A 276 5.47 -4.00 -29.84
N VAL A 277 4.64 -3.49 -28.92
CA VAL A 277 5.12 -2.56 -27.92
C VAL A 277 5.33 -3.30 -26.62
N ASN A 278 6.61 -3.58 -26.36
CA ASN A 278 7.08 -3.93 -25.04
C ASN A 278 7.70 -2.66 -24.44
N TRP A 279 6.94 -1.96 -23.60
CA TRP A 279 7.35 -0.70 -22.98
C TRP A 279 8.52 -0.86 -21.99
N ILE A 280 8.89 -2.10 -21.66
CA ILE A 280 9.76 -2.45 -20.53
C ILE A 280 11.07 -3.12 -20.99
N GLY A 281 11.06 -3.79 -22.15
CA GLY A 281 12.20 -4.55 -22.69
C GLY A 281 11.98 -6.07 -22.60
N ALA A 282 12.87 -6.88 -23.21
CA ALA A 282 12.68 -8.33 -23.33
C ALA A 282 12.53 -9.07 -22.00
N ASP A 283 13.18 -8.55 -20.95
CA ASP A 283 13.15 -9.09 -19.59
C ASP A 283 12.35 -8.19 -18.65
N ILE A 284 11.31 -8.73 -18.01
CA ILE A 284 10.44 -7.99 -17.09
C ILE A 284 10.76 -8.32 -15.62
N PRO A 285 10.92 -7.33 -14.72
CA PRO A 285 11.01 -7.57 -13.29
C PRO A 285 9.62 -8.01 -12.80
N GLU A 286 9.55 -9.18 -12.16
CA GLU A 286 8.25 -9.77 -11.87
C GLU A 286 8.17 -10.51 -10.55
N VAL A 287 9.13 -11.36 -10.18
CA VAL A 287 9.02 -12.16 -8.94
C VAL A 287 9.83 -11.52 -7.83
N LEU A 288 9.20 -11.32 -6.68
CA LEU A 288 9.85 -10.85 -5.46
C LEU A 288 10.23 -12.06 -4.60
N LEU A 289 11.52 -12.20 -4.36
CA LEU A 289 12.07 -13.25 -3.51
C LEU A 289 12.69 -12.62 -2.27
N SER A 290 12.55 -13.25 -1.11
CA SER A 290 13.34 -12.88 0.08
C SER A 290 14.83 -12.86 -0.27
N MET A 291 15.57 -11.87 0.22
CA MET A 291 16.99 -11.72 -0.09
C MET A 291 17.77 -13.01 0.19
N ALA A 292 18.58 -13.45 -0.76
CA ALA A 292 19.51 -14.56 -0.56
C ALA A 292 20.73 -14.11 0.25
N GLU A 293 21.49 -15.05 0.83
CA GLU A 293 22.74 -14.73 1.54
C GLU A 293 23.74 -14.01 0.64
N THR A 294 23.78 -14.39 -0.65
CA THR A 294 24.60 -13.73 -1.67
C THR A 294 23.87 -13.62 -3.00
N PHE A 295 24.29 -12.68 -3.84
CA PHE A 295 23.81 -12.47 -5.20
C PHE A 295 24.97 -12.05 -6.13
N GLU A 296 24.68 -12.05 -7.43
CA GLU A 296 25.63 -11.72 -8.49
C GLU A 296 25.10 -10.54 -9.31
N LEU A 297 26.01 -9.72 -9.84
CA LEU A 297 25.71 -8.73 -10.86
C LEU A 297 26.33 -9.18 -12.17
N GLU A 298 25.51 -9.25 -13.22
CA GLU A 298 25.99 -9.43 -14.59
C GLU A 298 26.40 -8.08 -15.18
N ALA A 299 27.52 -8.05 -15.89
CA ALA A 299 28.06 -6.83 -16.49
C ALA A 299 27.01 -6.09 -17.34
N ASN A 300 26.82 -4.79 -17.08
CA ASN A 300 25.90 -3.89 -17.77
C ASN A 300 24.40 -4.24 -17.63
N LEU A 301 24.05 -5.14 -16.71
CA LEU A 301 22.67 -5.42 -16.34
C LEU A 301 22.40 -4.90 -14.92
N VAL A 302 21.15 -4.49 -14.69
CA VAL A 302 20.69 -4.09 -13.35
C VAL A 302 20.14 -5.27 -12.57
N GLN A 303 20.29 -5.19 -11.26
CA GLN A 303 19.57 -5.97 -10.28
C GLN A 303 18.68 -5.02 -9.47
N HIS A 304 17.38 -5.34 -9.38
CA HIS A 304 16.47 -4.61 -8.50
C HIS A 304 16.44 -5.27 -7.14
N LEU A 305 16.47 -4.43 -6.12
CA LEU A 305 16.09 -4.79 -4.76
C LEU A 305 14.82 -4.01 -4.41
N VAL A 306 13.83 -4.69 -3.86
CA VAL A 306 12.62 -4.07 -3.31
C VAL A 306 12.79 -3.97 -1.81
N ILE A 307 12.62 -2.75 -1.28
CA ILE A 307 12.60 -2.49 0.15
C ILE A 307 11.16 -2.17 0.52
N THR A 308 10.61 -2.88 1.51
CA THR A 308 9.27 -2.63 2.05
C THR A 308 9.34 -2.35 3.55
N THR A 309 8.57 -1.39 4.03
CA THR A 309 8.34 -1.17 5.45
C THR A 309 6.84 -1.14 5.73
N THR A 310 6.46 -1.53 6.94
CA THR A 310 5.06 -1.60 7.37
C THR A 310 4.90 -0.83 8.67
N SER A 311 3.95 0.09 8.70
CA SER A 311 3.53 0.77 9.91
C SER A 311 2.41 -0.03 10.60
N THR A 312 2.37 0.06 11.92
CA THR A 312 1.23 -0.42 12.73
C THR A 312 0.29 0.75 13.04
N LYS A 313 -0.88 0.47 13.61
CA LYS A 313 -1.79 1.52 14.10
C LYS A 313 -1.17 2.42 15.16
N ASP A 314 -0.27 1.87 15.96
CA ASP A 314 0.38 2.57 17.06
C ASP A 314 1.71 3.21 16.65
N THR A 315 2.15 3.01 15.40
CA THR A 315 3.38 3.63 14.89
C THR A 315 3.26 5.14 14.94
N PRO A 316 4.18 5.84 15.64
CA PRO A 316 4.19 7.29 15.68
C PRO A 316 4.31 7.89 14.27
N ALA A 317 3.52 8.92 14.00
CA ALA A 317 3.66 9.71 12.79
C ALA A 317 5.01 10.47 12.80
N GLY A 318 5.59 10.69 11.63
CA GLY A 318 6.88 11.35 11.52
C GLY A 318 7.81 10.68 10.52
N MET A 319 9.03 11.18 10.48
CA MET A 319 10.05 10.70 9.55
C MET A 319 10.86 9.56 10.18
N TYR A 320 11.08 8.51 9.40
CA TYR A 320 11.95 7.39 9.73
C TYR A 320 13.06 7.28 8.69
N THR A 321 14.20 6.74 9.11
CA THR A 321 15.33 6.48 8.20
C THR A 321 15.88 5.06 8.37
N SER A 322 16.29 4.47 7.25
CA SER A 322 16.99 3.20 7.18
C SER A 322 18.23 3.33 6.28
N THR A 323 19.15 2.37 6.40
CA THR A 323 20.39 2.31 5.61
C THR A 323 20.47 1.00 4.85
N LEU A 324 20.51 1.08 3.52
CA LEU A 324 20.81 -0.04 2.64
C LEU A 324 22.32 -0.13 2.46
N ASN A 325 22.89 -1.30 2.72
CA ASN A 325 24.31 -1.60 2.56
C ASN A 325 24.50 -2.74 1.58
N ILE A 326 25.39 -2.54 0.60
CA ILE A 326 25.88 -3.61 -0.27
C ILE A 326 27.28 -3.97 0.20
N LYS A 327 27.53 -5.27 0.33
CA LYS A 327 28.74 -5.81 0.94
C LYS A 327 29.46 -6.80 0.02
N GLU A 328 30.79 -6.81 0.15
CA GLU A 328 31.67 -7.88 -0.35
C GLU A 328 32.39 -8.50 0.85
N GLY A 329 31.97 -9.71 1.24
CA GLY A 329 32.30 -10.26 2.55
C GLY A 329 31.76 -9.37 3.68
N ASP A 330 32.63 -8.98 4.62
CA ASP A 330 32.25 -8.11 5.76
C ASP A 330 32.31 -6.61 5.44
N LYS A 331 32.82 -6.23 4.25
CA LYS A 331 33.06 -4.84 3.88
C LYS A 331 31.83 -4.21 3.25
N VAL A 332 31.39 -3.07 3.75
CA VAL A 332 30.37 -2.24 3.08
C VAL A 332 31.03 -1.48 1.92
N ILE A 333 30.61 -1.78 0.70
CA ILE A 333 31.18 -1.24 -0.54
C ILE A 333 30.26 -0.24 -1.25
N LYS A 334 28.97 -0.25 -0.94
CA LYS A 334 28.00 0.79 -1.27
C LYS A 334 27.02 0.98 -0.12
N THR A 335 26.53 2.20 0.04
CA THR A 335 25.52 2.51 1.05
C THR A 335 24.58 3.60 0.55
N ALA A 336 23.33 3.56 1.01
CA ALA A 336 22.37 4.62 0.75
C ALA A 336 21.36 4.77 1.89
N LYS A 337 20.81 5.97 2.02
CA LYS A 337 19.71 6.26 2.94
C LYS A 337 18.37 6.07 2.26
N ILE A 338 17.43 5.51 3.01
CA ILE A 338 16.04 5.39 2.63
C ILE A 338 15.22 6.03 3.74
N TYR A 339 14.17 6.74 3.34
CA TYR A 339 13.29 7.46 4.25
C TYR A 339 11.87 6.94 4.12
N ALA A 340 11.13 6.93 5.23
CA ALA A 340 9.71 6.65 5.25
C ALA A 340 9.01 7.72 6.09
N TYR A 341 8.01 8.38 5.54
CA TYR A 341 7.20 9.35 6.26
C TYR A 341 5.84 8.76 6.62
N VAL A 342 5.60 8.54 7.91
CA VAL A 342 4.31 8.05 8.42
C VAL A 342 3.38 9.24 8.63
N TRP A 343 2.31 9.33 7.85
CA TRP A 343 1.26 10.34 8.02
C TRP A 343 0.46 10.10 9.31
N ASP A 344 -0.06 11.17 9.89
CA ASP A 344 -0.82 11.11 11.15
C ASP A 344 -2.31 10.79 10.94
N PHE A 345 -2.59 9.71 10.22
CA PHE A 345 -3.91 9.09 10.15
C PHE A 345 -3.75 7.57 10.00
N THR A 346 -4.82 6.82 10.27
CA THR A 346 -4.78 5.35 10.33
C THR A 346 -5.76 4.74 9.34
N LEU A 347 -5.29 3.80 8.52
CA LEU A 347 -6.15 2.99 7.66
C LEU A 347 -6.94 1.95 8.47
N PRO A 348 -8.14 1.57 8.02
CA PRO A 348 -8.93 0.53 8.66
C PRO A 348 -8.24 -0.85 8.59
N ASP A 349 -8.64 -1.79 9.46
CA ASP A 349 -8.21 -3.19 9.31
C ASP A 349 -8.90 -3.89 8.13
N ALA A 350 -10.12 -3.46 7.83
CA ALA A 350 -10.94 -3.99 6.75
C ALA A 350 -10.81 -3.03 5.56
N PRO A 351 -10.25 -3.49 4.43
CA PRO A 351 -10.24 -2.70 3.21
C PRO A 351 -11.65 -2.29 2.81
N TYR A 352 -11.83 -1.06 2.32
CA TYR A 352 -13.12 -0.61 1.82
C TYR A 352 -13.52 -1.30 0.51
N SER A 353 -12.52 -1.62 -0.32
CA SER A 353 -12.74 -2.38 -1.56
C SER A 353 -12.79 -3.86 -1.23
N ALA A 354 -13.89 -4.53 -1.59
CA ALA A 354 -13.95 -5.97 -1.51
C ALA A 354 -13.08 -6.63 -2.59
N SER A 355 -12.57 -7.82 -2.30
CA SER A 355 -11.76 -8.57 -3.24
C SER A 355 -12.17 -10.03 -3.24
N LEU A 356 -12.10 -10.66 -4.42
CA LEU A 356 -12.27 -12.09 -4.56
C LEU A 356 -11.29 -12.54 -5.65
N PHE A 357 -10.18 -13.15 -5.26
CA PHE A 357 -9.10 -13.58 -6.15
C PHE A 357 -8.93 -15.10 -6.04
N ALA A 358 -9.01 -15.86 -7.13
CA ALA A 358 -8.96 -17.32 -6.99
C ALA A 358 -7.55 -17.79 -6.62
N ASN A 359 -7.43 -18.57 -5.55
CA ASN A 359 -6.24 -19.39 -5.37
C ASN A 359 -6.35 -20.63 -6.30
N ALA A 360 -5.30 -20.94 -7.05
CA ALA A 360 -5.41 -21.82 -8.20
C ALA A 360 -5.80 -23.26 -7.85
N GLN A 361 -6.55 -23.89 -8.77
CA GLN A 361 -6.87 -25.32 -8.82
C GLN A 361 -5.63 -26.22 -8.61
N TYR A 362 -4.46 -25.73 -9.02
CA TYR A 362 -3.16 -26.40 -8.86
C TYR A 362 -2.70 -26.60 -7.41
N VAL A 363 -3.04 -25.71 -6.47
CA VAL A 363 -2.74 -25.87 -5.03
C VAL A 363 -3.65 -26.94 -4.40
N ALA A 364 -4.83 -27.19 -4.99
CA ALA A 364 -5.71 -28.28 -4.58
C ALA A 364 -5.35 -29.63 -5.20
N ASP A 365 -4.81 -29.64 -6.42
CA ASP A 365 -4.51 -30.88 -7.18
C ASP A 365 -3.14 -31.51 -6.86
N LYS A 366 -2.19 -30.78 -6.26
CA LYS A 366 -1.02 -31.39 -5.60
C LYS A 366 -1.45 -32.02 -4.29
N GLY A 367 -1.97 -33.25 -4.39
CA GLY A 367 -2.45 -34.03 -3.26
C GLY A 367 -1.36 -34.33 -2.22
N ASP A 368 -1.22 -33.44 -1.23
CA ASP A 368 -0.79 -33.67 0.17
C ASP A 368 -0.55 -32.37 1.00
N GLY A 369 -0.46 -31.17 0.40
CA GLY A 369 -0.06 -29.94 1.11
C GLY A 369 -1.19 -29.04 1.63
N GLN A 370 -1.74 -29.30 2.83
CA GLN A 370 -2.63 -28.32 3.50
C GLN A 370 -1.89 -27.04 3.95
N SER A 371 -0.58 -27.13 4.20
CA SER A 371 0.29 -25.98 4.52
C SER A 371 0.35 -24.97 3.39
N ASP A 372 0.52 -25.44 2.15
CA ASP A 372 0.72 -24.57 0.99
C ASP A 372 -0.54 -23.74 0.71
N LYS A 373 -1.74 -24.29 0.95
CA LYS A 373 -2.99 -23.52 0.82
C LYS A 373 -3.07 -22.36 1.81
N ILE A 374 -2.60 -22.58 3.05
CA ILE A 374 -2.60 -21.57 4.10
C ILE A 374 -1.59 -20.48 3.77
N ASP A 375 -0.35 -20.85 3.41
CA ASP A 375 0.72 -19.88 3.13
C ASP A 375 0.34 -18.93 1.98
N TYR A 376 -0.30 -19.43 0.92
CA TYR A 376 -0.79 -18.59 -0.18
C TYR A 376 -1.96 -17.70 0.22
N TYR A 377 -2.88 -18.21 1.06
CA TYR A 377 -3.99 -17.40 1.56
C TYR A 377 -3.49 -16.28 2.47
N ASP A 378 -2.58 -16.59 3.38
CA ASP A 378 -1.99 -15.62 4.31
C ASP A 378 -1.17 -14.57 3.55
N MET A 379 -0.39 -14.97 2.53
CA MET A 379 0.26 -14.01 1.63
C MET A 379 -0.76 -13.09 0.94
N MET A 380 -1.92 -13.60 0.49
CA MET A 380 -2.95 -12.72 -0.10
C MET A 380 -3.52 -11.74 0.94
N LEU A 381 -3.74 -12.17 2.19
CA LEU A 381 -4.18 -11.29 3.27
C LEU A 381 -3.16 -10.19 3.58
N ASP A 382 -1.87 -10.50 3.51
CA ASP A 382 -0.79 -9.51 3.66
C ASP A 382 -0.76 -8.48 2.50
N GLN A 383 -1.52 -8.71 1.43
CA GLN A 383 -1.69 -7.81 0.28
C GLN A 383 -3.10 -7.20 0.24
N ASN A 384 -3.87 -7.28 1.33
CA ASN A 384 -5.26 -6.80 1.41
C ASN A 384 -6.23 -7.51 0.42
N LEU A 385 -5.94 -8.76 0.05
CA LEU A 385 -6.75 -9.56 -0.89
C LEU A 385 -7.39 -10.77 -0.22
N SER A 386 -8.66 -11.03 -0.56
CA SER A 386 -9.40 -12.22 -0.15
C SER A 386 -9.46 -13.26 -1.27
N SER A 387 -9.37 -14.54 -0.88
CA SER A 387 -9.49 -15.66 -1.81
C SER A 387 -10.92 -16.19 -1.91
N TYR A 388 -11.24 -16.85 -3.03
CA TYR A 388 -12.52 -17.51 -3.26
C TYR A 388 -12.83 -18.50 -2.15
N ILE A 389 -11.83 -19.32 -1.81
CA ILE A 389 -11.94 -20.46 -0.91
C ILE A 389 -11.12 -20.17 0.34
N LEU A 390 -11.75 -20.34 1.50
CA LEU A 390 -11.09 -20.27 2.80
C LEU A 390 -10.08 -21.42 2.96
N PRO A 391 -9.07 -21.30 3.84
CA PRO A 391 -8.09 -22.37 4.06
C PRO A 391 -8.68 -23.65 4.70
N TYR A 392 -9.88 -23.53 5.28
CA TYR A 392 -10.64 -24.62 5.88
C TYR A 392 -12.08 -24.58 5.38
N GLU A 393 -12.73 -25.76 5.35
CA GLU A 393 -14.17 -25.85 5.09
C GLU A 393 -14.95 -24.94 6.01
N ILE A 394 -15.99 -24.27 5.49
CA ILE A 394 -16.77 -23.28 6.25
C ILE A 394 -17.24 -23.85 7.58
N THR A 395 -17.74 -25.09 7.63
CA THR A 395 -18.21 -25.72 8.88
C THR A 395 -17.10 -26.05 9.89
N ASP A 396 -15.83 -26.11 9.49
CA ASP A 396 -14.71 -26.35 10.40
C ASP A 396 -14.54 -25.15 11.36
N PRO A 397 -14.41 -25.35 12.69
CA PRO A 397 -14.19 -24.24 13.64
C PRO A 397 -12.96 -23.39 13.34
N ARG A 398 -11.96 -23.91 12.62
CA ARG A 398 -10.77 -23.14 12.23
C ARG A 398 -11.07 -22.08 11.18
N ALA A 399 -12.12 -22.26 10.37
CA ALA A 399 -12.56 -21.24 9.41
C ALA A 399 -13.08 -19.96 10.10
N ASP A 400 -13.53 -20.07 11.35
CA ASP A 400 -14.08 -18.94 12.11
C ASP A 400 -13.06 -17.81 12.28
N ALA A 401 -11.77 -18.15 12.45
CA ALA A 401 -10.69 -17.17 12.54
C ALA A 401 -10.57 -16.35 11.25
N TYR A 402 -10.61 -17.01 10.09
CA TYR A 402 -10.54 -16.35 8.79
C TYR A 402 -11.82 -15.54 8.48
N MET A 403 -13.00 -16.10 8.71
CA MET A 403 -14.26 -15.36 8.48
C MET A 403 -14.38 -14.13 9.40
N SER A 404 -13.78 -14.19 10.59
CA SER A 404 -13.74 -13.08 11.56
C SER A 404 -12.59 -12.10 11.34
N ASP A 405 -11.58 -12.44 10.53
CA ASP A 405 -10.48 -11.54 10.20
C ASP A 405 -11.03 -10.34 9.40
N PRO A 406 -10.87 -9.09 9.86
CA PRO A 406 -11.37 -7.91 9.16
C PRO A 406 -10.78 -7.76 7.74
N ARG A 407 -9.57 -8.28 7.48
CA ARG A 407 -8.93 -8.24 6.15
C ARG A 407 -9.65 -9.15 5.14
N VAL A 408 -10.39 -10.15 5.60
CA VAL A 408 -11.25 -10.97 4.73
C VAL A 408 -12.51 -10.18 4.42
N THR A 409 -12.61 -9.67 3.19
CA THR A 409 -13.73 -8.84 2.70
C THR A 409 -14.81 -9.67 2.01
N ALA A 410 -14.45 -10.80 1.39
CA ALA A 410 -15.41 -11.73 0.81
C ALA A 410 -14.87 -13.17 0.73
N PHE A 411 -15.77 -14.14 0.65
CA PHE A 411 -15.46 -15.55 0.34
C PHE A 411 -16.68 -16.26 -0.25
N VAL A 412 -16.44 -17.32 -1.02
CA VAL A 412 -17.50 -18.10 -1.65
C VAL A 412 -18.06 -19.13 -0.67
N ILE A 413 -19.38 -19.14 -0.51
CA ILE A 413 -20.12 -20.20 0.15
C ILE A 413 -20.21 -21.37 -0.83
N ALA A 414 -19.56 -22.49 -0.50
CA ALA A 414 -19.68 -23.71 -1.29
C ALA A 414 -21.14 -24.14 -1.39
N GLY A 415 -21.58 -24.45 -2.62
CA GLY A 415 -22.97 -24.73 -2.94
C GLY A 415 -23.12 -25.72 -4.09
N GLY A 416 -24.05 -26.65 -3.94
CA GLY A 416 -24.42 -27.62 -4.98
C GLY A 416 -25.16 -26.95 -6.13
N GLY A 417 -24.72 -27.17 -7.37
CA GLY A 417 -25.27 -26.47 -8.53
C GLY A 417 -25.27 -27.28 -9.81
N ARG A 418 -25.28 -28.63 -9.73
CA ARG A 418 -25.26 -29.54 -10.90
C ARG A 418 -26.54 -29.49 -11.72
N LEU A 419 -26.78 -28.37 -12.37
CA LEU A 419 -27.71 -28.22 -13.46
C LEU A 419 -26.87 -28.10 -14.74
N TYR A 420 -26.68 -29.25 -15.39
CA TYR A 420 -26.15 -29.41 -16.76
C TYR A 420 -24.70 -28.98 -17.04
N GLY A 421 -23.78 -29.95 -16.94
CA GLY A 421 -22.80 -30.25 -18.00
C GLY A 421 -21.63 -29.29 -18.27
N ASP A 422 -21.65 -28.07 -17.74
CA ASP A 422 -20.54 -27.14 -17.90
C ASP A 422 -19.68 -27.14 -16.64
N ASN A 423 -18.39 -27.43 -16.83
CA ASN A 423 -17.35 -27.22 -15.85
C ASN A 423 -17.39 -25.75 -15.43
N MET A 424 -18.03 -25.48 -14.30
CA MET A 424 -17.78 -24.26 -13.54
C MET A 424 -16.28 -24.26 -13.25
N TYR A 425 -15.58 -23.14 -13.50
CA TYR A 425 -14.28 -22.93 -12.86
C TYR A 425 -14.38 -23.15 -11.33
N GLY A 426 -15.58 -23.01 -10.76
CA GLY A 426 -15.99 -23.41 -9.41
C GLY A 426 -16.36 -24.89 -9.19
N GLY A 427 -15.92 -25.85 -10.01
CA GLY A 427 -16.04 -27.29 -9.70
C GLY A 427 -15.33 -27.72 -8.40
N MET A 428 -14.59 -26.80 -7.77
CA MET A 428 -13.97 -26.91 -6.45
C MET A 428 -14.95 -26.61 -5.29
N MET A 429 -16.13 -26.05 -5.58
CA MET A 429 -17.09 -25.53 -4.60
C MET A 429 -18.45 -26.25 -4.63
N ASP A 430 -18.60 -27.28 -5.48
CA ASP A 430 -19.78 -28.13 -5.52
C ASP A 430 -19.82 -29.00 -4.27
N CYS A 431 -20.94 -28.95 -3.54
CA CYS A 431 -21.18 -29.77 -2.37
C CYS A 431 -22.63 -30.26 -2.37
N SER A 432 -22.96 -31.17 -1.45
CA SER A 432 -24.34 -31.63 -1.29
C SER A 432 -25.28 -30.50 -0.86
N ASP A 433 -26.58 -30.68 -1.08
CA ASP A 433 -27.64 -29.79 -0.58
C ASP A 433 -27.54 -29.62 0.94
N GLU A 434 -27.28 -30.71 1.67
CA GLU A 434 -27.10 -30.68 3.12
C GLU A 434 -25.89 -29.84 3.54
N GLU A 435 -24.76 -29.97 2.84
CA GLU A 435 -23.56 -29.17 3.08
C GLU A 435 -23.78 -27.69 2.73
N THR A 436 -24.47 -27.42 1.62
CA THR A 436 -24.85 -26.05 1.20
C THR A 436 -25.65 -25.36 2.29
N VAL A 437 -26.69 -26.03 2.81
CA VAL A 437 -27.53 -25.51 3.90
C VAL A 437 -26.71 -25.33 5.18
N ALA A 438 -25.81 -26.26 5.51
CA ALA A 438 -24.95 -26.15 6.70
C ALA A 438 -23.98 -24.97 6.62
N ASN A 439 -23.32 -24.78 5.48
CA ASN A 439 -22.41 -23.66 5.22
C ASN A 439 -23.15 -22.33 5.32
N TYR A 440 -24.28 -22.21 4.61
CA TYR A 440 -25.10 -21.00 4.65
C TYR A 440 -25.57 -20.68 6.08
N ASN A 441 -26.12 -21.65 6.80
CA ASN A 441 -26.59 -21.43 8.18
C ASN A 441 -25.45 -21.01 9.12
N LYS A 442 -24.25 -21.56 8.95
CA LYS A 442 -23.08 -21.15 9.75
C LYS A 442 -22.69 -19.71 9.45
N VAL A 443 -22.55 -19.34 8.18
CA VAL A 443 -22.22 -17.97 7.76
C VAL A 443 -23.28 -16.99 8.29
N MET A 444 -24.56 -17.31 8.13
CA MET A 444 -25.66 -16.46 8.59
C MET A 444 -25.82 -16.40 10.12
N SER A 445 -25.17 -17.29 10.88
CA SER A 445 -25.22 -17.26 12.35
C SER A 445 -24.45 -16.08 12.95
N ASN A 446 -23.57 -15.44 12.16
CA ASN A 446 -22.77 -14.29 12.56
C ASN A 446 -22.99 -13.12 11.56
N PRO A 447 -23.48 -11.96 12.01
CA PRO A 447 -23.72 -10.81 11.13
C PRO A 447 -22.49 -10.32 10.36
N GLU A 448 -21.27 -10.48 10.90
CA GLU A 448 -20.04 -10.08 10.19
C GLU A 448 -19.68 -11.08 9.09
N TRP A 449 -19.91 -12.38 9.31
CA TRP A 449 -19.69 -13.40 8.28
C TRP A 449 -20.73 -13.29 7.17
N ALA A 450 -21.99 -12.99 7.52
CA ALA A 450 -23.09 -12.80 6.59
C ALA A 450 -22.85 -11.67 5.56
N LYS A 451 -22.09 -10.64 5.92
CA LYS A 451 -21.69 -9.55 4.99
C LYS A 451 -20.65 -9.99 3.96
N LYS A 452 -19.88 -11.04 4.26
CA LYS A 452 -18.69 -11.47 3.49
C LYS A 452 -18.98 -12.66 2.58
N GLY A 453 -19.78 -13.61 3.06
CA GLY A 453 -20.14 -14.81 2.29
C GLY A 453 -21.04 -14.49 1.09
N LEU A 454 -20.74 -15.10 -0.07
CA LEU A 454 -21.57 -15.00 -1.27
C LEU A 454 -21.60 -16.33 -2.05
N PHE A 455 -22.62 -16.52 -2.87
CA PHE A 455 -22.68 -17.60 -3.85
C PHE A 455 -22.13 -17.12 -5.20
N TYR A 456 -21.35 -17.98 -5.84
CA TYR A 456 -20.83 -17.78 -7.19
C TYR A 456 -21.15 -19.02 -8.03
N TYR A 457 -22.38 -19.05 -8.58
CA TYR A 457 -22.91 -20.21 -9.30
C TYR A 457 -22.73 -20.19 -10.81
N THR A 458 -22.64 -19.01 -11.42
CA THR A 458 -22.58 -18.89 -12.87
C THR A 458 -21.44 -17.97 -13.26
N ASP A 459 -20.57 -18.47 -14.14
CA ASP A 459 -19.39 -17.76 -14.67
C ASP A 459 -19.58 -17.47 -16.16
N GLU A 460 -19.37 -16.21 -16.54
CA GLU A 460 -19.48 -15.67 -17.90
C GLU A 460 -20.60 -16.30 -18.77
N PRO A 461 -21.87 -16.32 -18.31
CA PRO A 461 -22.93 -16.97 -19.07
C PRO A 461 -23.18 -16.27 -20.41
N PHE A 462 -23.31 -17.07 -21.47
CA PHE A 462 -23.59 -16.58 -22.82
C PHE A 462 -24.69 -17.41 -23.50
N GLY A 463 -25.56 -16.74 -24.27
CA GLY A 463 -26.64 -17.36 -25.00
C GLY A 463 -27.58 -18.10 -24.06
N GLU A 464 -27.89 -19.36 -24.39
CA GLU A 464 -28.78 -20.20 -23.58
C GLU A 464 -28.26 -20.45 -22.15
N ARG A 465 -26.94 -20.36 -21.91
CA ARG A 465 -26.37 -20.50 -20.54
C ARG A 465 -26.78 -19.39 -19.59
N LEU A 466 -27.28 -18.26 -20.10
CA LEU A 466 -27.82 -17.20 -19.23
C LEU A 466 -29.02 -17.68 -18.40
N ARG A 467 -29.74 -18.71 -18.88
CA ARG A 467 -30.81 -19.34 -18.11
C ARG A 467 -30.31 -20.01 -16.83
N ASN A 468 -29.03 -20.36 -16.77
CA ASN A 468 -28.43 -20.94 -15.57
C ASN A 468 -28.49 -19.96 -14.40
N VAL A 469 -28.31 -18.65 -14.62
CA VAL A 469 -28.38 -17.63 -13.55
C VAL A 469 -29.72 -17.70 -12.82
N LYS A 470 -30.81 -17.70 -13.58
CA LYS A 470 -32.17 -17.88 -13.07
C LYS A 470 -32.34 -19.21 -12.36
N MET A 471 -31.93 -20.30 -13.01
CA MET A 471 -32.10 -21.64 -12.46
C MET A 471 -31.35 -21.84 -11.14
N THR A 472 -30.11 -21.34 -11.03
CA THR A 472 -29.30 -21.45 -9.82
C THR A 472 -29.84 -20.56 -8.71
N TRP A 473 -30.38 -19.38 -9.05
CA TRP A 473 -31.08 -18.53 -8.10
C TRP A 473 -32.34 -19.20 -7.54
N GLU A 474 -33.22 -19.69 -8.41
CA GLU A 474 -34.46 -20.39 -8.01
C GLU A 474 -34.13 -21.62 -7.17
N TYR A 475 -33.15 -22.41 -7.58
CA TYR A 475 -32.65 -23.56 -6.82
C TYR A 475 -32.14 -23.16 -5.44
N ALA A 476 -31.23 -22.19 -5.33
CA ALA A 476 -30.62 -21.81 -4.06
C ALA A 476 -31.67 -21.23 -3.10
N THR A 477 -32.59 -20.40 -3.60
CA THR A 477 -33.63 -19.78 -2.79
C THR A 477 -34.71 -20.79 -2.36
N GLU A 478 -35.04 -21.78 -3.19
CA GLU A 478 -35.90 -22.91 -2.80
C GLU A 478 -35.23 -23.78 -1.73
N LEU A 479 -33.97 -24.16 -1.94
CA LEU A 479 -33.20 -25.01 -1.02
C LEU A 479 -33.05 -24.35 0.36
N LEU A 480 -32.74 -23.06 0.40
CA LEU A 480 -32.51 -22.32 1.64
C LEU A 480 -33.80 -21.75 2.25
N GLY A 481 -34.91 -21.75 1.50
CA GLY A 481 -36.19 -21.17 1.93
C GLY A 481 -36.14 -19.66 2.13
N THR A 482 -35.24 -18.96 1.45
CA THR A 482 -35.03 -17.51 1.59
C THR A 482 -34.40 -16.90 0.34
N THR A 483 -34.66 -15.61 0.09
CA THR A 483 -33.98 -14.81 -0.94
C THR A 483 -32.85 -13.95 -0.37
N ASN A 484 -32.58 -14.05 0.94
CA ASN A 484 -31.52 -13.30 1.61
C ASN A 484 -30.15 -13.95 1.38
N ILE A 485 -29.73 -14.01 0.12
CA ILE A 485 -28.45 -14.55 -0.32
C ILE A 485 -27.72 -13.48 -1.12
N ARG A 486 -26.38 -13.45 -1.06
CA ARG A 486 -25.56 -12.68 -1.99
C ARG A 486 -25.20 -13.61 -3.16
N ASN A 487 -25.51 -13.21 -4.39
CA ASN A 487 -25.27 -14.01 -5.60
C ASN A 487 -24.52 -13.16 -6.64
N ILE A 488 -23.26 -13.53 -6.91
CA ILE A 488 -22.40 -12.86 -7.90
C ILE A 488 -22.41 -13.60 -9.23
N THR A 489 -22.36 -12.86 -10.33
CA THR A 489 -22.24 -13.42 -11.68
C THR A 489 -21.34 -12.53 -12.54
N PRO A 490 -20.12 -13.01 -12.88
CA PRO A 490 -19.26 -12.36 -13.85
C PRO A 490 -19.86 -12.29 -15.25
N LEU A 491 -19.75 -11.15 -15.93
CA LEU A 491 -20.27 -10.94 -17.28
C LEU A 491 -19.19 -10.42 -18.25
N ALA A 492 -18.78 -11.27 -19.20
CA ALA A 492 -17.80 -10.91 -20.24
C ALA A 492 -18.35 -9.88 -21.26
N GLY A 493 -19.67 -9.80 -21.40
CA GLY A 493 -20.35 -8.97 -22.37
C GLY A 493 -21.85 -8.96 -22.11
N ASN A 494 -22.56 -8.07 -22.81
CA ASN A 494 -24.01 -7.97 -22.70
C ASN A 494 -24.68 -8.28 -24.05
N GLY A 495 -24.91 -9.55 -24.34
CA GLY A 495 -25.56 -10.02 -25.57
C GLY A 495 -27.09 -9.93 -25.53
N ASP A 496 -27.73 -10.73 -26.39
CA ASP A 496 -29.19 -10.85 -26.47
C ASP A 496 -29.70 -12.25 -26.15
N ILE A 497 -30.91 -12.28 -25.59
CA ILE A 497 -31.66 -13.50 -25.32
C ILE A 497 -33.15 -13.26 -25.62
N ILE A 498 -33.84 -14.31 -26.06
CA ILE A 498 -35.30 -14.32 -26.12
C ILE A 498 -35.81 -14.79 -24.76
N ASP A 499 -36.54 -13.94 -24.04
CA ASP A 499 -37.14 -14.27 -22.75
C ASP A 499 -38.31 -15.26 -22.88
N GLU A 500 -38.88 -15.70 -21.76
CA GLU A 500 -39.99 -16.65 -21.71
C GLU A 500 -41.29 -16.12 -22.34
N THR A 501 -41.39 -14.80 -22.53
CA THR A 501 -42.53 -14.15 -23.21
C THR A 501 -42.35 -14.09 -24.73
N GLY A 502 -41.18 -14.49 -25.24
CA GLY A 502 -40.82 -14.39 -26.65
C GLY A 502 -40.25 -13.02 -27.02
N LYS A 503 -39.92 -12.16 -26.05
CA LYS A 503 -39.35 -10.84 -26.28
C LYS A 503 -37.83 -10.92 -26.27
N GLU A 504 -37.19 -10.25 -27.21
CA GLU A 504 -35.75 -10.08 -27.22
C GLU A 504 -35.34 -9.00 -26.20
N VAL A 505 -34.43 -9.37 -25.29
CA VAL A 505 -33.88 -8.51 -24.22
C VAL A 505 -32.36 -8.67 -24.16
N ASP A 506 -31.67 -7.75 -23.49
CA ASP A 506 -30.24 -7.91 -23.22
C ASP A 506 -29.97 -8.76 -21.98
N TYR A 507 -28.74 -9.25 -21.83
CA TYR A 507 -28.38 -10.14 -20.72
C TYR A 507 -28.62 -9.50 -19.36
N VAL A 508 -28.19 -8.24 -19.20
CA VAL A 508 -28.35 -7.50 -17.94
C VAL A 508 -29.83 -7.36 -17.56
N ALA A 509 -30.73 -7.11 -18.52
CA ALA A 509 -32.16 -7.00 -18.24
C ALA A 509 -32.80 -8.34 -17.91
N TYR A 510 -32.30 -9.43 -18.51
CA TYR A 510 -32.80 -10.78 -18.23
C TYR A 510 -32.41 -11.26 -16.82
N ILE A 511 -31.17 -11.00 -16.38
CA ILE A 511 -30.67 -11.49 -15.08
C ILE A 511 -30.95 -10.57 -13.90
N ASP A 512 -31.38 -9.33 -14.12
CA ASP A 512 -31.72 -8.34 -13.08
C ASP A 512 -32.52 -8.92 -11.89
N PRO A 513 -33.50 -9.83 -12.06
CA PRO A 513 -34.26 -10.38 -10.93
C PRO A 513 -33.54 -11.49 -10.13
N TYR A 514 -32.37 -11.95 -10.58
CA TYR A 514 -31.75 -13.21 -10.16
C TYR A 514 -30.32 -13.05 -9.62
N ILE A 515 -29.83 -11.81 -9.52
CA ILE A 515 -28.53 -11.47 -8.94
C ILE A 515 -28.64 -10.18 -8.13
N ASN A 516 -27.72 -9.99 -7.20
CA ASN A 516 -27.64 -8.77 -6.37
C ASN A 516 -26.20 -8.35 -6.04
N VAL A 517 -25.22 -9.08 -6.57
CA VAL A 517 -23.82 -8.65 -6.65
C VAL A 517 -23.47 -8.65 -8.14
N TRP A 518 -23.50 -7.47 -8.76
CA TRP A 518 -23.19 -7.32 -10.18
C TRP A 518 -21.69 -7.42 -10.41
N CYS A 519 -21.24 -8.10 -11.46
CA CYS A 519 -19.80 -8.22 -11.75
C CYS A 519 -19.50 -8.22 -13.26
N PRO A 520 -19.81 -7.15 -14.02
CA PRO A 520 -19.37 -7.06 -15.40
C PRO A 520 -17.86 -6.89 -15.54
N GLN A 521 -17.31 -7.13 -16.74
CA GLN A 521 -15.97 -6.64 -17.06
C GLN A 521 -15.93 -5.11 -16.98
N SER A 522 -14.78 -4.55 -16.59
CA SER A 522 -14.59 -3.10 -16.46
C SER A 522 -14.99 -2.25 -17.70
N PRO A 523 -14.94 -2.73 -18.97
CA PRO A 523 -15.43 -1.98 -20.13
C PRO A 523 -16.94 -1.72 -20.14
N ALA A 524 -17.73 -2.38 -19.29
CA ALA A 524 -19.14 -2.02 -19.11
C ALA A 524 -19.31 -0.56 -18.69
N PHE A 525 -18.32 0.01 -18.00
CA PHE A 525 -18.32 1.39 -17.54
C PHE A 525 -17.87 2.40 -18.61
N GLN A 526 -17.54 1.96 -19.83
CA GLN A 526 -17.31 2.86 -20.96
C GLN A 526 -18.66 3.18 -21.63
N PRO A 527 -19.13 4.44 -21.61
CA PRO A 527 -20.42 4.81 -22.19
C PRO A 527 -20.40 4.85 -23.72
N LEU A 528 -21.56 4.74 -24.36
CA LEU A 528 -21.67 4.79 -25.83
C LEU A 528 -21.11 6.08 -26.44
N SER A 529 -21.30 7.21 -25.73
CA SER A 529 -20.82 8.54 -26.12
C SER A 529 -19.30 8.60 -26.26
N GLU A 530 -18.59 7.73 -25.53
CA GLU A 530 -17.14 7.62 -25.52
C GLU A 530 -16.66 6.35 -26.25
N GLY A 531 -17.54 5.71 -27.04
CA GLY A 531 -17.18 4.57 -27.87
C GLY A 531 -17.33 3.20 -27.20
N GLY A 532 -17.98 3.11 -26.04
CA GLY A 532 -18.28 1.86 -25.34
C GLY A 532 -19.14 0.89 -26.15
N LEU A 533 -18.71 -0.37 -26.21
CA LEU A 533 -19.35 -1.43 -26.99
C LEU A 533 -19.51 -2.75 -26.23
N TRP A 534 -19.26 -2.76 -24.91
CA TRP A 534 -19.53 -3.92 -24.07
C TRP A 534 -21.00 -4.36 -24.14
N THR A 535 -21.91 -3.38 -24.23
CA THR A 535 -23.30 -3.59 -24.65
C THR A 535 -23.48 -3.19 -26.12
N PRO A 536 -24.16 -3.99 -26.97
CA PRO A 536 -24.50 -3.61 -28.33
C PRO A 536 -25.25 -2.27 -28.39
N ARG A 537 -24.91 -1.42 -29.37
CA ARG A 537 -25.49 -0.07 -29.53
C ARG A 537 -27.02 -0.05 -29.53
N ARG A 538 -27.66 -1.12 -30.02
CA ARG A 538 -29.13 -1.24 -30.04
C ARG A 538 -29.71 -1.30 -28.64
N PHE A 539 -29.08 -2.02 -27.71
CA PHE A 539 -29.55 -2.15 -26.34
C PHE A 539 -29.19 -0.96 -25.49
N GLN A 540 -28.04 -0.32 -25.72
CA GLN A 540 -27.73 0.95 -25.07
C GLN A 540 -28.79 2.03 -25.38
N LYS A 541 -29.39 2.01 -26.58
CA LYS A 541 -30.52 2.90 -26.93
C LYS A 541 -31.85 2.54 -26.27
N ILE A 542 -32.04 1.28 -25.87
CA ILE A 542 -33.29 0.77 -25.28
C ILE A 542 -33.23 0.87 -23.75
N TYR A 543 -32.10 0.48 -23.16
CA TYR A 543 -31.91 0.30 -21.73
C TYR A 543 -30.95 1.33 -21.11
N GLY A 544 -30.29 2.16 -21.91
CA GLY A 544 -29.26 3.09 -21.45
C GLY A 544 -27.86 2.46 -21.37
N ASP A 545 -26.87 3.30 -21.08
CA ASP A 545 -25.51 2.85 -20.78
C ASP A 545 -25.51 2.06 -19.46
N PHE A 546 -24.57 1.11 -19.31
CA PHE A 546 -24.51 0.32 -18.09
C PHE A 546 -24.22 1.18 -16.85
N THR A 547 -23.48 2.28 -16.99
CA THR A 547 -23.20 3.23 -15.90
C THR A 547 -24.48 3.84 -15.28
N ASP A 548 -25.52 4.07 -16.08
CA ASP A 548 -26.80 4.58 -15.57
C ASP A 548 -27.60 3.46 -14.89
N ARG A 549 -27.51 2.23 -15.41
CA ARG A 549 -28.14 1.06 -14.80
C ARG A 549 -27.48 0.70 -13.48
N ALA A 550 -26.15 0.77 -13.40
CA ALA A 550 -25.36 0.54 -12.20
C ALA A 550 -25.80 1.45 -11.05
N LYS A 551 -26.03 2.75 -11.32
CA LYS A 551 -26.58 3.69 -10.32
C LYS A 551 -27.93 3.21 -9.79
N ALA A 552 -28.83 2.79 -10.69
CA ALA A 552 -30.15 2.29 -10.28
C ALA A 552 -30.05 1.00 -9.45
N PHE A 553 -29.09 0.12 -9.76
CA PHE A 553 -28.84 -1.10 -8.97
C PHE A 553 -28.36 -0.74 -7.56
N LYS A 554 -27.40 0.18 -7.44
CA LYS A 554 -26.91 0.66 -6.13
C LYS A 554 -28.02 1.35 -5.32
N GLU A 555 -28.92 2.10 -5.95
CA GLU A 555 -30.10 2.69 -5.29
C GLU A 555 -31.06 1.63 -4.71
N ARG A 556 -31.06 0.41 -5.24
CA ARG A 556 -31.80 -0.74 -4.66
C ARG A 556 -31.05 -1.44 -3.52
N GLY A 557 -29.83 -0.99 -3.19
CA GLY A 557 -28.98 -1.59 -2.16
C GLY A 557 -28.18 -2.79 -2.65
N GLU A 558 -28.03 -2.96 -3.97
CA GLU A 558 -27.22 -4.01 -4.57
C GLU A 558 -25.76 -3.59 -4.65
N GLU A 559 -24.87 -4.58 -4.69
CA GLU A 559 -23.43 -4.36 -4.76
C GLU A 559 -22.96 -4.31 -6.21
N MET A 560 -22.04 -3.39 -6.50
CA MET A 560 -21.44 -3.25 -7.81
C MET A 560 -19.98 -3.66 -7.77
N TRP A 561 -19.66 -4.81 -8.35
CA TRP A 561 -18.29 -5.28 -8.51
C TRP A 561 -17.91 -5.21 -9.99
N TRP A 562 -16.65 -5.46 -10.28
CA TRP A 562 -16.21 -5.77 -11.63
C TRP A 562 -15.12 -6.84 -11.63
N TYR A 563 -14.74 -7.29 -12.81
CA TYR A 563 -13.58 -8.14 -12.95
C TYR A 563 -12.74 -7.76 -14.17
N VAL A 564 -11.49 -8.19 -14.12
CA VAL A 564 -10.54 -8.20 -15.24
C VAL A 564 -9.93 -9.59 -15.35
N CYS A 565 -9.42 -9.92 -16.53
CA CYS A 565 -8.74 -11.18 -16.86
C CYS A 565 -7.87 -10.94 -18.10
N CYS A 566 -7.78 -11.90 -19.02
CA CYS A 566 -7.22 -11.70 -20.35
C CYS A 566 -7.88 -10.55 -21.14
N ALA A 567 -9.03 -10.06 -20.68
CA ALA A 567 -9.68 -8.83 -21.11
C ALA A 567 -10.06 -7.94 -19.90
N PRO A 568 -10.23 -6.62 -20.10
CA PRO A 568 -9.94 -5.91 -21.34
C PRO A 568 -8.45 -5.72 -21.60
N GLU A 569 -8.13 -5.58 -22.87
CA GLU A 569 -6.77 -5.34 -23.33
C GLU A 569 -6.49 -3.84 -23.48
N ILE A 570 -5.25 -3.49 -23.82
CA ILE A 570 -4.89 -2.10 -24.13
C ILE A 570 -5.91 -1.48 -25.10
N PRO A 571 -6.42 -0.27 -24.85
CA PRO A 571 -5.97 0.73 -23.87
C PRO A 571 -6.70 0.73 -22.52
N TYR A 572 -7.31 -0.36 -22.08
CA TYR A 572 -7.92 -0.42 -20.74
C TYR A 572 -6.89 -0.82 -19.66
N ALA A 573 -7.04 -0.26 -18.45
CA ALA A 573 -6.28 -0.69 -17.28
C ALA A 573 -6.59 -2.16 -16.93
N ASN A 574 -5.56 -2.90 -16.54
CA ASN A 574 -5.62 -4.32 -16.17
C ASN A 574 -4.36 -4.70 -15.33
N TYR A 575 -4.26 -5.94 -14.89
CA TYR A 575 -3.15 -6.48 -14.10
C TYR A 575 -2.09 -7.19 -14.95
N PHE A 576 -1.86 -6.72 -16.16
CA PHE A 576 -0.93 -7.36 -17.11
C PHE A 576 0.55 -7.09 -16.82
N THR A 577 1.41 -8.04 -17.21
CA THR A 577 2.85 -8.01 -16.91
C THR A 577 3.62 -6.86 -17.55
N TRP A 578 3.31 -6.46 -18.79
CA TRP A 578 3.97 -5.31 -19.46
C TRP A 578 3.37 -3.95 -19.09
N TYR A 579 2.38 -3.88 -18.22
CA TYR A 579 1.94 -2.59 -17.71
C TYR A 579 2.96 -2.03 -16.73
N GLN A 580 3.15 -0.71 -16.84
CA GLN A 580 3.74 0.09 -15.78
C GLN A 580 2.87 -0.03 -14.53
N GLY A 581 3.48 0.07 -13.35
CA GLY A 581 2.78 -0.07 -12.07
C GLY A 581 1.70 0.97 -11.88
N VAL A 582 1.91 2.18 -12.42
CA VAL A 582 0.87 3.23 -12.45
C VAL A 582 -0.43 2.74 -13.08
N VAL A 583 -0.40 1.94 -14.15
CA VAL A 583 -1.61 1.43 -14.83
C VAL A 583 -2.26 0.29 -14.04
N VAL A 584 -1.47 -0.51 -13.33
CA VAL A 584 -1.97 -1.56 -12.42
C VAL A 584 -2.69 -0.92 -11.23
N ARG A 585 -2.04 0.06 -10.57
CA ARG A 585 -2.57 0.81 -9.42
C ARG A 585 -3.78 1.68 -9.81
N LEU A 586 -3.77 2.25 -11.01
CA LEU A 586 -4.87 3.03 -11.59
C LEU A 586 -6.21 2.29 -11.62
N LEU A 587 -6.22 0.95 -11.71
CA LEU A 587 -7.49 0.22 -11.75
C LEU A 587 -8.33 0.50 -10.50
N SER A 588 -7.72 0.59 -9.32
CA SER A 588 -8.43 0.98 -8.08
C SER A 588 -8.88 2.44 -8.07
N TRP A 589 -8.16 3.34 -8.74
CA TRP A 589 -8.62 4.73 -8.94
C TRP A 589 -9.83 4.79 -9.87
N GLN A 590 -9.85 3.99 -10.94
CA GLN A 590 -11.02 3.85 -11.80
C GLN A 590 -12.18 3.16 -11.07
N GLN A 591 -11.87 2.25 -10.13
CA GLN A 591 -12.85 1.61 -9.26
C GLN A 591 -13.58 2.66 -8.43
N TYR A 592 -12.81 3.53 -7.75
CA TYR A 592 -13.38 4.64 -6.97
C TYR A 592 -14.17 5.58 -7.89
N PHE A 593 -13.63 5.99 -9.04
CA PHE A 593 -14.29 6.87 -10.00
C PHE A 593 -15.69 6.36 -10.41
N ASN A 594 -15.81 5.05 -10.68
CA ASN A 594 -17.03 4.42 -11.17
C ASN A 594 -17.97 3.93 -10.06
N ASP A 595 -17.65 4.18 -8.79
CA ASP A 595 -18.46 3.74 -7.64
C ASP A 595 -18.62 2.20 -7.60
N VAL A 596 -17.50 1.50 -7.80
CA VAL A 596 -17.41 0.03 -7.77
C VAL A 596 -16.91 -0.42 -6.39
N ASP A 597 -17.63 -1.33 -5.76
CA ASP A 597 -17.45 -1.80 -4.39
C ASP A 597 -16.43 -2.95 -4.26
N GLY A 598 -16.15 -3.69 -5.34
CA GLY A 598 -15.18 -4.79 -5.28
C GLY A 598 -14.64 -5.28 -6.62
N VAL A 599 -13.56 -6.07 -6.53
CA VAL A 599 -12.88 -6.67 -7.69
C VAL A 599 -12.83 -8.18 -7.58
N LEU A 600 -13.23 -8.85 -8.66
CA LEU A 600 -13.00 -10.26 -8.86
C LEU A 600 -11.82 -10.48 -9.83
N TYR A 601 -10.95 -11.45 -9.52
CA TYR A 601 -9.91 -11.92 -10.42
C TYR A 601 -9.87 -13.44 -10.45
N TYR A 602 -9.87 -14.03 -11.65
CA TYR A 602 -10.08 -15.47 -11.85
C TYR A 602 -8.93 -16.36 -11.37
N GLY A 603 -7.76 -15.78 -11.07
CA GLY A 603 -6.83 -16.40 -10.12
C GLY A 603 -5.41 -15.90 -10.14
N ILE A 604 -4.66 -16.26 -9.10
CA ILE A 604 -3.27 -15.79 -8.87
C ILE A 604 -2.20 -16.81 -9.29
N GLY A 605 -2.59 -18.03 -9.68
CA GLY A 605 -1.66 -19.11 -10.03
C GLY A 605 -2.22 -20.12 -11.02
N VAL A 606 -3.22 -19.75 -11.83
CA VAL A 606 -4.01 -20.65 -12.68
C VAL A 606 -3.14 -21.37 -13.72
N HIS A 607 -2.02 -20.76 -14.09
CA HIS A 607 -1.20 -21.19 -15.21
C HIS A 607 0.26 -21.47 -14.84
N TRP A 608 0.51 -21.98 -13.63
CA TRP A 608 1.85 -22.39 -13.20
C TRP A 608 2.46 -23.50 -14.06
N ASP A 609 1.62 -24.30 -14.73
CA ASP A 609 2.04 -25.29 -15.73
C ASP A 609 2.67 -24.68 -16.99
N LYS A 610 2.47 -23.37 -17.21
CA LYS A 610 2.95 -22.62 -18.39
C LYS A 610 4.10 -21.67 -18.10
N ILE A 611 4.57 -21.61 -16.86
CA ILE A 611 5.73 -20.79 -16.46
C ILE A 611 6.83 -21.68 -15.89
N SER A 612 8.06 -21.17 -15.83
CA SER A 612 9.19 -21.84 -15.20
C SER A 612 10.00 -20.86 -14.36
N LYS A 613 11.19 -21.26 -13.90
CA LYS A 613 12.11 -20.39 -13.14
C LYS A 613 12.50 -19.09 -13.87
N TYR A 614 12.53 -19.11 -15.21
CA TYR A 614 13.05 -17.98 -16.01
C TYR A 614 12.17 -17.60 -17.21
N LYS A 615 11.13 -18.40 -17.50
CA LYS A 615 10.32 -18.22 -18.71
C LYS A 615 8.85 -17.99 -18.39
N PHE A 616 8.31 -16.94 -19.00
CA PHE A 616 6.92 -16.55 -18.85
C PHE A 616 6.16 -16.82 -20.15
N ASN A 617 5.62 -18.03 -20.31
CA ASN A 617 4.96 -18.48 -21.55
C ASN A 617 3.44 -18.51 -21.43
N ILE A 618 2.89 -17.43 -20.90
CA ILE A 618 1.45 -17.20 -20.84
C ILE A 618 1.10 -15.88 -21.49
N TYR A 619 -0.07 -15.86 -22.12
CA TYR A 619 -0.71 -14.65 -22.57
C TYR A 619 -0.76 -13.65 -21.43
N ASN A 620 -0.03 -12.58 -21.64
CA ASN A 620 -0.31 -11.35 -20.98
C ASN A 620 -0.03 -11.25 -19.45
N GLY A 621 0.57 -12.25 -18.80
CA GLY A 621 0.62 -12.24 -17.32
C GLY A 621 -0.63 -12.77 -16.65
N ASP A 622 -1.65 -13.11 -17.46
CA ASP A 622 -3.00 -13.34 -16.97
C ASP A 622 -3.06 -14.59 -16.08
N GLY A 623 -3.81 -14.51 -14.99
CA GLY A 623 -4.00 -15.63 -14.06
C GLY A 623 -2.77 -16.03 -13.25
N VAL A 624 -1.68 -15.26 -13.28
CA VAL A 624 -0.47 -15.48 -12.47
C VAL A 624 -0.09 -14.18 -11.79
N LEU A 625 -0.22 -14.11 -10.47
CA LEU A 625 0.21 -12.99 -9.60
C LEU A 625 1.08 -13.46 -8.43
N ALA A 626 1.18 -14.77 -8.23
CA ALA A 626 2.06 -15.41 -7.25
C ALA A 626 2.76 -16.60 -7.91
N PHE A 627 3.92 -16.97 -7.36
CA PHE A 627 4.80 -17.99 -7.91
C PHE A 627 5.15 -19.05 -6.88
N PRO A 628 5.30 -20.32 -7.29
CA PRO A 628 5.78 -21.39 -6.41
C PRO A 628 7.26 -21.22 -6.10
N GLY A 629 7.59 -21.08 -4.82
CA GLY A 629 8.96 -20.99 -4.32
C GLY A 629 9.83 -22.18 -4.73
N GLU A 630 9.22 -23.33 -5.05
CA GLU A 630 9.89 -24.56 -5.46
C GLU A 630 10.71 -24.38 -6.75
N PHE A 631 10.36 -23.40 -7.61
CA PHE A 631 11.18 -23.05 -8.76
C PHE A 631 12.61 -22.62 -8.38
N TRP A 632 12.79 -22.14 -7.16
CA TRP A 632 14.08 -21.69 -6.60
C TRP A 632 14.53 -22.50 -5.39
N GLY A 633 13.94 -23.68 -5.17
CA GLY A 633 14.27 -24.54 -4.03
C GLY A 633 13.84 -23.95 -2.68
N ARG A 634 12.78 -23.13 -2.68
CA ARG A 634 12.18 -22.51 -1.49
C ARG A 634 10.79 -23.11 -1.24
N THR A 635 10.28 -22.96 -0.03
CA THR A 635 8.92 -23.34 0.36
C THR A 635 8.01 -22.13 0.35
N GLY A 636 6.73 -22.33 0.03
CA GLY A 636 5.71 -21.28 0.10
C GLY A 636 5.67 -20.36 -1.13
N PRO A 637 4.77 -19.37 -1.11
CA PRO A 637 4.55 -18.48 -2.24
C PRO A 637 5.62 -17.40 -2.36
N SER A 638 5.78 -16.88 -3.59
CA SER A 638 6.53 -15.65 -3.86
C SER A 638 5.63 -14.66 -4.62
N PRO A 639 5.42 -13.44 -4.09
CA PRO A 639 4.51 -12.49 -4.71
C PRO A 639 5.12 -11.93 -6.00
N SER A 640 4.24 -11.54 -6.92
CA SER A 640 4.66 -10.71 -8.05
C SER A 640 4.87 -9.27 -7.61
N TRP A 641 5.70 -8.55 -8.34
CA TRP A 641 5.80 -7.10 -8.27
C TRP A 641 4.44 -6.42 -8.51
N ARG A 642 3.62 -6.98 -9.41
CA ARG A 642 2.25 -6.49 -9.66
C ARG A 642 1.36 -6.61 -8.44
N LEU A 643 1.55 -7.64 -7.61
CA LEU A 643 0.75 -7.83 -6.41
C LEU A 643 0.94 -6.68 -5.41
N TYR A 644 2.15 -6.11 -5.33
CA TYR A 644 2.40 -4.92 -4.51
C TYR A 644 1.70 -3.70 -5.09
N GLN A 645 1.68 -3.54 -6.42
CA GLN A 645 0.92 -2.44 -7.05
C GLN A 645 -0.59 -2.57 -6.83
N ILE A 646 -1.10 -3.81 -6.76
CA ILE A 646 -2.51 -4.08 -6.46
C ILE A 646 -2.80 -3.71 -5.00
N ARG A 647 -1.97 -4.15 -4.03
CA ARG A 647 -2.07 -3.76 -2.62
C ARG A 647 -2.11 -2.25 -2.46
N ASP A 648 -1.12 -1.55 -3.02
CA ASP A 648 -1.02 -0.09 -2.87
C ASP A 648 -2.20 0.64 -3.55
N GLY A 649 -2.79 0.05 -4.59
CA GLY A 649 -4.01 0.56 -5.21
C GLY A 649 -5.25 0.39 -4.32
N TYR A 650 -5.32 -0.70 -3.56
CA TYR A 650 -6.37 -0.88 -2.53
C TYR A 650 -6.20 0.10 -1.38
N ASP A 651 -4.96 0.34 -0.95
CA ASP A 651 -4.67 1.35 0.09
C ASP A 651 -5.08 2.75 -0.41
N ASP A 652 -4.75 3.13 -1.65
CA ASP A 652 -5.25 4.38 -2.24
C ASP A 652 -6.79 4.48 -2.26
N PHE A 653 -7.48 3.37 -2.51
CA PHE A 653 -8.94 3.33 -2.47
C PHE A 653 -9.46 3.64 -1.06
N ASP A 654 -8.81 3.09 -0.03
CA ASP A 654 -9.15 3.37 1.36
C ASP A 654 -8.91 4.85 1.71
N TYR A 655 -7.83 5.46 1.20
CA TYR A 655 -7.60 6.90 1.37
C TYR A 655 -8.76 7.71 0.78
N MET A 656 -9.19 7.37 -0.43
CA MET A 656 -10.29 8.06 -1.11
C MET A 656 -11.62 7.88 -0.36
N LYS A 657 -11.87 6.70 0.23
CA LYS A 657 -13.07 6.44 1.04
C LYS A 657 -13.04 7.17 2.39
N LEU A 658 -11.90 7.20 3.07
CA LEU A 658 -11.72 7.99 4.30
C LEU A 658 -11.92 9.49 4.04
N ALA A 659 -11.30 10.01 2.98
CA ALA A 659 -11.50 11.40 2.57
C ALA A 659 -12.97 11.68 2.21
N GLU A 660 -13.65 10.75 1.53
CA GLU A 660 -15.07 10.86 1.20
C GLU A 660 -15.96 10.96 2.44
N GLU A 661 -15.67 10.19 3.49
CA GLU A 661 -16.42 10.28 4.76
C GLU A 661 -16.24 11.63 5.46
N LEU A 662 -15.08 12.27 5.30
CA LEU A 662 -14.75 13.55 5.94
C LEU A 662 -15.28 14.76 5.15
N VAL A 663 -15.11 14.79 3.84
CA VAL A 663 -15.37 15.98 3.00
C VAL A 663 -16.40 15.75 1.88
N GLY A 664 -16.91 14.53 1.74
CA GLY A 664 -17.86 14.15 0.70
C GLY A 664 -17.21 13.82 -0.65
N ARG A 665 -17.88 12.93 -1.40
CA ARG A 665 -17.40 12.39 -2.68
C ARG A 665 -17.07 13.46 -3.73
N GLU A 666 -17.84 14.56 -3.77
CA GLU A 666 -17.61 15.63 -4.73
C GLU A 666 -16.23 16.29 -4.57
N ALA A 667 -15.73 16.42 -3.34
CA ALA A 667 -14.41 16.99 -3.08
C ALA A 667 -13.30 16.04 -3.55
N VAL A 668 -13.42 14.74 -3.21
CA VAL A 668 -12.48 13.69 -3.63
C VAL A 668 -12.41 13.56 -5.15
N MET A 669 -13.57 13.58 -5.83
CA MET A 669 -13.63 13.46 -7.29
C MET A 669 -12.91 14.57 -8.04
N LYS A 670 -12.73 15.78 -7.46
CA LYS A 670 -11.93 16.86 -8.07
C LYS A 670 -10.44 16.50 -8.17
N ILE A 671 -9.98 15.58 -7.33
CA ILE A 671 -8.61 15.06 -7.36
C ILE A 671 -8.56 13.81 -8.24
N VAL A 672 -9.47 12.84 -8.03
CA VAL A 672 -9.52 11.58 -8.82
C VAL A 672 -9.62 11.83 -10.32
N THR A 673 -10.37 12.86 -10.74
CA THR A 673 -10.53 13.22 -12.15
C THR A 673 -9.25 13.72 -12.84
N LYS A 674 -8.20 14.06 -12.07
CA LYS A 674 -6.86 14.37 -12.60
C LYS A 674 -6.09 13.11 -12.97
N VAL A 675 -6.36 11.98 -12.29
CA VAL A 675 -5.76 10.68 -12.55
C VAL A 675 -6.52 9.93 -13.65
N SER A 676 -7.85 9.92 -13.56
CA SER A 676 -8.72 9.28 -14.55
C SER A 676 -10.04 10.03 -14.71
N SER A 677 -10.44 10.28 -15.95
CA SER A 677 -11.73 10.91 -16.28
C SER A 677 -12.65 10.02 -17.12
N GLY A 678 -12.28 8.76 -17.30
CA GLY A 678 -13.04 7.72 -18.00
C GLY A 678 -12.22 6.43 -18.11
N MET A 679 -12.79 5.34 -18.64
CA MET A 679 -12.07 4.06 -18.69
C MET A 679 -10.83 4.09 -19.60
N LEU A 680 -10.85 4.96 -20.62
CA LEU A 680 -9.78 5.11 -21.63
C LEU A 680 -9.03 6.44 -21.55
N ASN A 681 -9.37 7.32 -20.59
CA ASN A 681 -8.74 8.63 -20.46
C ASN A 681 -8.15 8.79 -19.05
N TYR A 682 -6.89 8.39 -18.92
CA TYR A 682 -6.14 8.34 -17.67
C TYR A 682 -4.68 8.74 -17.86
N THR A 683 -3.99 9.05 -16.76
CA THR A 683 -2.56 9.33 -16.76
C THR A 683 -1.73 8.04 -16.75
N GLU A 684 -0.64 8.03 -17.52
CA GLU A 684 0.44 7.03 -17.42
C GLU A 684 1.67 7.60 -16.71
N ASP A 685 1.61 8.86 -16.25
CA ASP A 685 2.65 9.48 -15.45
C ASP A 685 2.40 9.22 -13.96
N TYR A 686 3.22 8.35 -13.37
CA TYR A 686 3.12 7.97 -11.95
C TYR A 686 3.21 9.17 -11.00
N ARG A 687 3.90 10.25 -11.40
CA ARG A 687 4.04 11.46 -10.58
C ARG A 687 2.72 12.21 -10.43
N VAL A 688 1.80 12.07 -11.40
CA VAL A 688 0.45 12.64 -11.30
C VAL A 688 -0.37 11.87 -10.27
N LEU A 689 -0.27 10.54 -10.26
CA LEU A 689 -0.95 9.70 -9.27
C LEU A 689 -0.42 9.98 -7.86
N ASP A 690 0.91 9.98 -7.68
CA ASP A 690 1.54 10.27 -6.37
C ASP A 690 1.17 11.67 -5.84
N ALA A 691 1.19 12.70 -6.69
CA ALA A 691 0.74 14.04 -6.28
C ALA A 691 -0.75 14.08 -5.90
N CYS A 692 -1.60 13.33 -6.60
CA CYS A 692 -3.02 13.23 -6.25
C CYS A 692 -3.23 12.49 -4.94
N ARG A 693 -2.43 11.44 -4.66
CA ARG A 693 -2.43 10.75 -3.36
C ARG A 693 -2.09 11.72 -2.22
N ASP A 694 -1.05 12.55 -2.39
CA ASP A 694 -0.70 13.59 -1.41
C ASP A 694 -1.84 14.61 -1.20
N GLU A 695 -2.54 15.02 -2.26
CA GLU A 695 -3.71 15.90 -2.14
C GLU A 695 -4.87 15.24 -1.36
N ILE A 696 -5.11 13.94 -1.56
CA ILE A 696 -6.11 13.17 -0.78
C ILE A 696 -5.70 13.09 0.69
N VAL A 697 -4.44 12.80 0.97
CA VAL A 697 -3.92 12.78 2.35
C VAL A 697 -4.13 14.14 3.02
N GLN A 698 -3.86 15.24 2.32
CA GLN A 698 -4.07 16.57 2.89
C GLN A 698 -5.54 16.83 3.23
N LEU A 699 -6.49 16.34 2.41
CA LEU A 699 -7.92 16.40 2.76
C LEU A 699 -8.23 15.64 4.04
N ILE A 700 -7.63 14.47 4.26
CA ILE A 700 -7.80 13.69 5.49
C ILE A 700 -7.22 14.46 6.69
N LEU A 701 -5.95 14.86 6.60
CA LEU A 701 -5.23 15.53 7.68
C LEU A 701 -5.88 16.86 8.11
N ASP A 702 -6.43 17.63 7.18
CA ASP A 702 -7.08 18.91 7.46
C ASP A 702 -8.47 18.77 8.10
N ASN A 703 -9.12 17.61 7.97
CA ASN A 703 -10.53 17.42 8.35
C ASN A 703 -10.76 16.33 9.42
N GLN A 704 -9.73 15.54 9.75
CA GLN A 704 -9.77 14.65 10.91
C GLN A 704 -9.83 15.45 12.22
N LYS A 705 -10.48 14.87 13.24
CA LYS A 705 -10.82 15.56 14.51
C LYS A 705 -9.92 15.19 15.67
#